data_AF-A0A7X7BAW8-F1
#
_entry.id   AF-A0A7X7BAW8-F1
#
_cell.length_a   1.000
_cell.length_b   1.000
_cell.length_c   1.000
_cell.angle_alpha   90.00
_cell.angle_beta   90.00
_cell.angle_gamma   90.00
#
_symmetry.space_group_name_H-M   'P 1'
#
loop_
_entity.id
_entity.type
_entity.pdbx_description
1 polymer ?
#
loop_
_entity_poly.entity_id
_entity_poly.type
_entity_poly.pdbx_seq_one_letter_code
_entity_poly.pdbx_strand_id
1 'polypeptide(L)'
;MMKRTGIAMAGLLLAQALLAGADRLARVDAEGVLRWTDTGGEVALLGVNYYTPFTIDHAALKRLGLDPRQVMRDDVAHFRRLGLGCIRVHCFERQFSDREGNLLDNEHLALLDELIDVCREQGLYTVLTPIAWWGGGVWTERTQGFSDVYPMRRLTADRATWPAQARFLKQFAEHVNRITGRRYADDPCVLAFECINEPLYPPDTPDNLVTDYINTLTDALRASGTAKPVYYNAWQGRNTAAGASRADGVTCVSYPTGLVAGRELEGPQLSRVRASSLQPDASIARKSRMVYEFDAADMNGSYMYPAIALLFRSEGVQVASQFQYDPLPLADVNRNWQTHHLNLVYTPNKALSLAVAAEVFARVPRGAPFTPADTEMRFPPFRVSAAEDLSELVTETRYLHSNATQTPPPAPGRLERVWGCGVSPLVPSCGSGAYFLDRAAPGVWRLQLYPDVFTVADPFTGTPEPKVRVLPGRPALTLRLPDLGARFAVRAFAGGRAGERLAVAREGSFAVDPGDYLLTRDDAAPPAETVSRVAALAPRWVAPPPAPETVGPLLRATARPQWRAGQPLELHAEAALATQITARLVSAGGRRAEVTLAPAEPSARASRRFMGTLPGDALAPGAWGITFRASGAGGVTEYPDAATAGASWFPTEPPRTVALIRLPEQPPRAAGHGTGDASVASVQDGARHALRLTVADVGAGRAAAGYSLPFAADPAALRPADRNGAPVPLGWGLRIVARGGASGARAELGFRMKNGQGLGCNLRVGTGWSETVIPAAELLPLWGLPARDAFRWSEVERLSVLTGAWLFPEGPPAHGVSIDLAALEWVALTPALRLDAVADGGAWSLFDAAAWLRVPLWQAPLRRWALNDDEGRPGVHLGAERFDGEHGSLSLRVPCDGRTCARLWRTEGADAVLVVRARAAQPRTTAFELALIEDDGVAWGMNVPLTAAWQTHRIPLRALKLFTQWDSAMAIRAGPHLRLSRLATVNVCFGKWLYPQAAAEPHGFEISVIAVEPFNLRAGTPALPTVLRKNTRSTRTPRPPAD
;
A
#
# COMPACT_ATOMS: atom_id res chain seq x y z
N MET A 1 -58.13 8.53 0.18
CA MET A 1 -57.89 7.10 0.51
C MET A 1 -57.03 6.36 -0.54
N MET A 2 -56.16 7.03 -1.31
CA MET A 2 -55.36 6.41 -2.41
C MET A 2 -53.87 6.81 -2.38
N LYS A 3 -53.19 6.69 -1.24
CA LYS A 3 -51.71 6.90 -1.15
C LYS A 3 -50.95 5.86 -0.32
N ARG A 4 -51.61 4.81 0.19
CA ARG A 4 -50.96 3.77 1.02
C ARG A 4 -50.69 2.44 0.30
N THR A 5 -51.12 2.29 -0.94
CA THR A 5 -51.00 1.03 -1.72
C THR A 5 -49.71 0.92 -2.56
N GLY A 6 -48.97 2.01 -2.77
CA GLY A 6 -47.76 2.00 -3.61
C GLY A 6 -46.49 1.46 -2.94
N ILE A 7 -46.36 1.61 -1.62
CA ILE A 7 -45.13 1.23 -0.88
C ILE A 7 -45.11 -0.28 -0.57
N ALA A 8 -46.28 -0.89 -0.35
CA ALA A 8 -46.40 -2.34 -0.13
C ALA A 8 -46.12 -3.15 -1.40
N MET A 9 -46.49 -2.65 -2.58
CA MET A 9 -46.21 -3.32 -3.87
C MET A 9 -44.73 -3.30 -4.25
N ALA A 10 -44.01 -2.20 -3.97
CA ALA A 10 -42.57 -2.10 -4.27
C ALA A 10 -41.72 -3.04 -3.40
N GLY A 11 -42.11 -3.26 -2.13
CA GLY A 11 -41.46 -4.23 -1.24
C GLY A 11 -41.75 -5.70 -1.63
N LEU A 12 -42.98 -5.98 -2.10
CA LEU A 12 -43.37 -7.32 -2.55
C LEU A 12 -42.69 -7.72 -3.89
N LEU A 13 -42.49 -6.75 -4.80
CA LEU A 13 -41.81 -6.97 -6.08
C LEU A 13 -40.30 -7.22 -5.91
N LEU A 14 -39.65 -6.59 -4.92
CA LEU A 14 -38.23 -6.86 -4.63
C LEU A 14 -38.02 -8.24 -3.98
N ALA A 15 -38.98 -8.70 -3.16
CA ALA A 15 -38.96 -10.04 -2.59
C ALA A 15 -39.21 -11.12 -3.66
N GLN A 16 -40.06 -10.87 -4.65
CA GLN A 16 -40.25 -11.78 -5.79
C GLN A 16 -39.04 -11.81 -6.74
N ALA A 17 -38.32 -10.70 -6.92
CA ALA A 17 -37.09 -10.68 -7.71
C ALA A 17 -35.91 -11.44 -7.06
N LEU A 18 -35.91 -11.59 -5.72
CA LEU A 18 -34.96 -12.43 -4.97
C LEU A 18 -35.32 -13.93 -4.97
N LEU A 19 -36.51 -14.29 -5.50
CA LEU A 19 -37.04 -15.65 -5.54
C LEU A 19 -37.07 -16.26 -6.95
N ALA A 20 -36.80 -15.48 -7.99
CA ALA A 20 -36.71 -15.97 -9.37
C ALA A 20 -35.28 -16.47 -9.65
N GLY A 21 -35.16 -17.58 -10.36
CA GLY A 21 -33.86 -18.04 -10.89
C GLY A 21 -33.24 -17.00 -11.84
N ALA A 22 -31.99 -17.23 -12.25
CA ALA A 22 -31.31 -16.39 -13.25
C ALA A 22 -31.87 -16.65 -14.67
N ASP A 23 -33.16 -16.38 -14.86
CA ASP A 23 -33.93 -16.77 -16.04
C ASP A 23 -34.21 -15.59 -17.00
N ARG A 24 -33.64 -14.40 -16.75
CA ARG A 24 -33.90 -13.21 -17.57
C ARG A 24 -32.83 -13.04 -18.64
N LEU A 25 -33.25 -12.77 -19.88
CA LEU A 25 -32.32 -12.46 -20.97
C LEU A 25 -31.90 -10.99 -20.93
N ALA A 26 -30.66 -10.70 -21.33
CA ALA A 26 -30.14 -9.35 -21.49
C ALA A 26 -29.69 -9.07 -22.94
N ARG A 27 -29.70 -7.80 -23.33
CA ARG A 27 -29.21 -7.30 -24.63
C ARG A 27 -28.53 -5.95 -24.45
N VAL A 28 -27.60 -5.60 -25.33
CA VAL A 28 -27.02 -4.25 -25.40
C VAL A 28 -27.88 -3.38 -26.33
N ASP A 29 -28.24 -2.17 -25.90
CA ASP A 29 -28.99 -1.21 -26.73
C ASP A 29 -28.08 -0.41 -27.68
N ALA A 30 -28.67 0.48 -28.49
CA ALA A 30 -27.94 1.29 -29.47
C ALA A 30 -26.98 2.31 -28.83
N GLU A 31 -27.22 2.64 -27.56
CA GLU A 31 -26.41 3.54 -26.74
C GLU A 31 -25.28 2.81 -26.01
N GLY A 32 -25.16 1.48 -26.17
CA GLY A 32 -24.13 0.67 -25.51
C GLY A 32 -24.49 0.28 -24.07
N VAL A 33 -25.75 0.32 -23.67
CA VAL A 33 -26.21 -0.05 -22.32
C VAL A 33 -26.76 -1.47 -22.34
N LEU A 34 -26.21 -2.33 -21.47
CA LEU A 34 -26.73 -3.66 -21.19
C LEU A 34 -28.06 -3.57 -20.43
N ARG A 35 -29.13 -4.12 -20.99
CA ARG A 35 -30.49 -4.06 -20.45
C ARG A 35 -31.13 -5.42 -20.37
N TRP A 36 -31.98 -5.59 -19.36
CA TRP A 36 -32.90 -6.70 -19.31
C TRP A 36 -33.92 -6.60 -20.46
N THR A 37 -34.14 -7.70 -21.16
CA THR A 37 -34.98 -7.73 -22.37
C THR A 37 -36.46 -7.52 -22.09
N ASP A 38 -36.92 -7.95 -20.92
CA ASP A 38 -38.30 -7.93 -20.44
C ASP A 38 -38.74 -6.55 -19.94
N THR A 39 -37.87 -5.84 -19.20
CA THR A 39 -38.21 -4.56 -18.57
C THR A 39 -37.53 -3.35 -19.21
N GLY A 40 -36.47 -3.56 -20.00
CA GLY A 40 -35.61 -2.47 -20.49
C GLY A 40 -34.76 -1.81 -19.40
N GLY A 41 -34.82 -2.30 -18.15
CA GLY A 41 -34.00 -1.80 -17.05
C GLY A 41 -32.52 -2.11 -17.25
N GLU A 42 -31.65 -1.23 -16.75
CA GLU A 42 -30.21 -1.44 -16.76
C GLU A 42 -29.83 -2.72 -16.00
N VAL A 43 -28.91 -3.50 -16.56
CA VAL A 43 -28.21 -4.56 -15.82
C VAL A 43 -27.11 -3.92 -14.97
N ALA A 44 -27.10 -4.23 -13.66
CA ALA A 44 -26.08 -3.79 -12.71
C ALA A 44 -25.76 -4.95 -11.76
N LEU A 45 -24.72 -5.71 -12.06
CA LEU A 45 -24.35 -6.94 -11.33
C LEU A 45 -22.91 -6.85 -10.83
N LEU A 46 -22.71 -7.19 -9.56
CA LEU A 46 -21.38 -7.38 -8.99
C LEU A 46 -21.25 -8.83 -8.53
N GLY A 47 -20.07 -9.40 -8.76
CA GLY A 47 -19.81 -10.82 -8.57
C GLY A 47 -18.35 -11.11 -8.25
N VAL A 48 -17.99 -12.38 -8.45
CA VAL A 48 -16.63 -12.91 -8.27
C VAL A 48 -16.22 -13.71 -9.49
N ASN A 49 -14.92 -13.82 -9.70
CA ASN A 49 -14.34 -14.83 -10.56
C ASN A 49 -14.24 -16.14 -9.79
N TYR A 50 -14.55 -17.26 -10.46
CA TYR A 50 -14.61 -18.58 -9.85
C TYR A 50 -14.13 -19.68 -10.81
N TYR A 51 -13.22 -20.55 -10.34
CA TYR A 51 -12.49 -21.48 -11.20
C TYR A 51 -12.50 -22.92 -10.72
N THR A 52 -13.34 -23.30 -9.75
CA THR A 52 -13.40 -24.68 -9.25
C THR A 52 -13.53 -25.77 -10.33
N PRO A 53 -14.21 -25.56 -11.47
CA PRO A 53 -14.20 -26.55 -12.56
C PRO A 53 -12.84 -26.71 -13.27
N PHE A 54 -11.89 -25.79 -13.12
CA PHE A 54 -10.71 -25.67 -13.98
C PHE A 54 -9.40 -25.48 -13.18
N THR A 55 -8.29 -25.75 -13.86
CA THR A 55 -6.91 -25.44 -13.45
C THR A 55 -6.52 -25.84 -12.02
N ILE A 56 -5.92 -24.91 -11.27
CA ILE A 56 -5.26 -25.15 -9.99
C ILE A 56 -6.29 -25.51 -8.93
N ASP A 57 -7.46 -24.87 -8.91
CA ASP A 57 -8.52 -25.14 -7.93
C ASP A 57 -9.07 -26.56 -8.12
N HIS A 58 -9.40 -26.96 -9.34
CA HIS A 58 -9.82 -28.32 -9.64
C HIS A 58 -8.75 -29.35 -9.24
N ALA A 59 -7.50 -29.12 -9.65
CA ALA A 59 -6.40 -30.03 -9.34
C ALA A 59 -6.12 -30.14 -7.83
N ALA A 60 -6.20 -29.03 -7.09
CA ALA A 60 -6.02 -29.00 -5.65
C ALA A 60 -7.11 -29.78 -4.92
N LEU A 61 -8.38 -29.60 -5.30
CA LEU A 61 -9.51 -30.34 -4.72
C LEU A 61 -9.40 -31.84 -4.98
N LYS A 62 -9.07 -32.25 -6.21
CA LYS A 62 -8.85 -33.66 -6.56
C LYS A 62 -7.75 -34.30 -5.72
N ARG A 63 -6.64 -33.59 -5.48
CA ARG A 63 -5.55 -34.07 -4.63
C ARG A 63 -5.94 -34.22 -3.16
N LEU A 64 -6.87 -33.41 -2.69
CA LEU A 64 -7.46 -33.53 -1.35
C LEU A 64 -8.55 -34.61 -1.27
N GLY A 65 -8.88 -35.27 -2.40
CA GLY A 65 -9.97 -36.25 -2.46
C GLY A 65 -11.36 -35.64 -2.28
N LEU A 66 -11.49 -34.33 -2.52
CA LEU A 66 -12.74 -33.59 -2.38
C LEU A 66 -13.50 -33.57 -3.71
N ASP A 67 -14.82 -33.66 -3.66
CA ASP A 67 -15.69 -33.56 -4.83
C ASP A 67 -15.88 -32.09 -5.23
N PRO A 68 -15.40 -31.66 -6.43
CA PRO A 68 -15.58 -30.28 -6.89
C PRO A 68 -17.05 -29.87 -6.96
N ARG A 69 -17.99 -30.80 -7.23
CA ARG A 69 -19.42 -30.51 -7.31
C ARG A 69 -20.00 -30.00 -6.01
N GLN A 70 -19.61 -30.64 -4.91
CA GLN A 70 -20.05 -30.21 -3.59
C GLN A 70 -19.47 -28.84 -3.24
N VAL A 71 -18.19 -28.60 -3.57
CA VAL A 71 -17.53 -27.29 -3.33
C VAL A 71 -18.22 -26.17 -4.12
N MET A 72 -18.59 -26.41 -5.39
CA MET A 72 -19.38 -25.45 -6.17
C MET A 72 -20.72 -25.14 -5.50
N ARG A 73 -21.47 -26.15 -5.05
CA ARG A 73 -22.73 -25.96 -4.31
C ARG A 73 -22.54 -25.20 -3.00
N ASP A 74 -21.40 -25.36 -2.34
CA ASP A 74 -21.05 -24.68 -1.08
C ASP A 74 -20.71 -23.20 -1.33
N ASP A 75 -19.82 -22.92 -2.29
CA ASP A 75 -19.38 -21.56 -2.59
C ASP A 75 -20.50 -20.71 -3.24
N VAL A 76 -21.31 -21.30 -4.12
CA VAL A 76 -22.46 -20.57 -4.71
C VAL A 76 -23.50 -20.20 -3.65
N ALA A 77 -23.66 -21.01 -2.60
CA ALA A 77 -24.47 -20.62 -1.44
C ALA A 77 -23.88 -19.38 -0.73
N HIS A 78 -22.55 -19.27 -0.63
CA HIS A 78 -21.91 -18.04 -0.15
C HIS A 78 -22.17 -16.84 -1.08
N PHE A 79 -22.11 -17.02 -2.39
CA PHE A 79 -22.35 -15.94 -3.35
C PHE A 79 -23.77 -15.37 -3.21
N ARG A 80 -24.78 -16.25 -3.15
CA ARG A 80 -26.15 -15.84 -2.86
C ARG A 80 -26.27 -15.18 -1.49
N ARG A 81 -25.56 -15.68 -0.47
CA ARG A 81 -25.61 -15.12 0.89
C ARG A 81 -25.10 -13.69 0.94
N LEU A 82 -24.05 -13.41 0.18
CA LEU A 82 -23.42 -12.09 0.04
C LEU A 82 -24.21 -11.14 -0.88
N GLY A 83 -25.29 -11.61 -1.51
CA GLY A 83 -26.10 -10.80 -2.42
C GLY A 83 -25.39 -10.51 -3.75
N LEU A 84 -24.44 -11.36 -4.15
CA LEU A 84 -23.81 -11.26 -5.46
C LEU A 84 -24.83 -11.56 -6.56
N GLY A 85 -24.68 -10.89 -7.71
CA GLY A 85 -25.59 -11.02 -8.84
C GLY A 85 -25.05 -11.91 -9.97
N CYS A 86 -23.75 -12.16 -9.99
CA CYS A 86 -23.12 -12.98 -11.02
C CYS A 86 -21.83 -13.66 -10.55
N ILE A 87 -21.35 -14.59 -11.37
CA ILE A 87 -19.95 -15.01 -11.40
C ILE A 87 -19.38 -14.81 -12.80
N ARG A 88 -18.06 -14.70 -12.89
CA ARG A 88 -17.31 -14.86 -14.14
C ARG A 88 -16.46 -16.12 -14.06
N VAL A 89 -16.39 -16.86 -15.17
CA VAL A 89 -15.65 -18.13 -15.26
C VAL A 89 -14.65 -18.07 -16.40
N HIS A 90 -13.36 -18.15 -16.06
CA HIS A 90 -12.33 -18.54 -17.05
C HIS A 90 -12.54 -20.01 -17.33
N CYS A 91 -12.95 -20.31 -18.56
CA CYS A 91 -13.26 -21.69 -18.88
C CYS A 91 -12.01 -22.48 -19.21
N PHE A 92 -10.87 -21.89 -19.61
CA PHE A 92 -9.64 -22.63 -19.96
C PHE A 92 -9.86 -23.71 -21.02
N GLU A 93 -10.21 -23.29 -22.25
CA GLU A 93 -10.42 -24.15 -23.42
C GLU A 93 -9.54 -25.40 -23.47
N ARG A 94 -8.26 -25.27 -23.09
CA ARG A 94 -7.24 -26.32 -23.19
C ARG A 94 -7.66 -27.61 -22.50
N GLN A 95 -8.50 -27.49 -21.47
CA GLN A 95 -8.95 -28.62 -20.68
C GLN A 95 -10.14 -29.36 -21.29
N PHE A 96 -10.72 -28.89 -22.41
CA PHE A 96 -11.88 -29.50 -23.09
C PHE A 96 -11.97 -29.04 -24.55
N SER A 97 -10.81 -28.87 -25.20
CA SER A 97 -10.68 -28.69 -26.64
C SER A 97 -9.48 -29.46 -27.18
N ASP A 98 -9.51 -29.82 -28.46
CA ASP A 98 -8.35 -30.34 -29.18
C ASP A 98 -7.58 -29.24 -29.95
N ARG A 99 -6.48 -29.63 -30.59
CA ARG A 99 -5.60 -28.73 -31.36
C ARG A 99 -6.34 -28.04 -32.51
N GLU A 100 -7.31 -28.70 -33.11
CA GLU A 100 -8.11 -28.20 -34.24
C GLU A 100 -9.31 -27.35 -33.79
N GLY A 101 -9.50 -27.21 -32.47
CA GLY A 101 -10.55 -26.43 -31.85
C GLY A 101 -11.89 -27.14 -31.79
N ASN A 102 -11.93 -28.47 -31.80
CA ASN A 102 -13.15 -29.20 -31.49
C ASN A 102 -13.36 -29.25 -29.97
N LEU A 103 -14.58 -29.00 -29.52
CA LEU A 103 -15.01 -29.13 -28.13
C LEU A 103 -14.97 -30.61 -27.74
N LEU A 104 -14.38 -30.91 -26.59
CA LEU A 104 -14.28 -32.26 -26.04
C LEU A 104 -15.28 -32.42 -24.89
N ASP A 105 -16.08 -33.49 -24.96
CA ASP A 105 -16.94 -33.89 -23.86
C ASP A 105 -16.14 -34.64 -22.78
N ASN A 106 -15.89 -33.97 -21.65
CA ASN A 106 -15.15 -34.54 -20.52
C ASN A 106 -15.64 -34.01 -19.16
N GLU A 107 -14.90 -34.34 -18.08
CA GLU A 107 -15.23 -33.93 -16.72
C GLU A 107 -15.32 -32.42 -16.54
N HIS A 108 -14.39 -31.66 -17.13
CA HIS A 108 -14.36 -30.20 -17.02
C HIS A 108 -15.62 -29.55 -17.62
N LEU A 109 -16.04 -30.02 -18.79
CA LEU A 109 -17.29 -29.56 -19.41
C LEU A 109 -18.51 -29.96 -18.58
N ALA A 110 -18.52 -31.17 -17.98
CA ALA A 110 -19.59 -31.60 -17.08
C ALA A 110 -19.67 -30.78 -15.79
N LEU A 111 -18.54 -30.35 -15.23
CA LEU A 111 -18.49 -29.48 -14.06
C LEU A 111 -18.97 -28.06 -14.40
N LEU A 112 -18.66 -27.55 -15.60
CA LEU A 112 -19.19 -26.28 -16.06
C LEU A 112 -20.72 -26.33 -16.26
N ASP A 113 -21.25 -27.41 -16.83
CA ASP A 113 -22.70 -27.63 -16.96
C ASP A 113 -23.40 -27.54 -15.59
N GLU A 114 -22.82 -28.20 -14.58
CA GLU A 114 -23.33 -28.20 -13.20
C GLU A 114 -23.19 -26.84 -12.50
N LEU A 115 -22.08 -26.14 -12.70
CA LEU A 115 -21.90 -24.79 -12.16
C LEU A 115 -22.97 -23.81 -12.67
N ILE A 116 -23.28 -23.84 -13.97
CA ILE A 116 -24.30 -22.99 -14.58
C ILE A 116 -25.68 -23.30 -13.96
N ASP A 117 -26.03 -24.58 -13.80
CA ASP A 117 -27.31 -24.96 -13.22
C ASP A 117 -27.42 -24.55 -11.74
N VAL A 118 -26.37 -24.77 -10.95
CA VAL A 118 -26.32 -24.35 -9.54
C VAL A 118 -26.42 -22.82 -9.42
N CYS A 119 -25.76 -22.06 -10.29
CA CYS A 119 -25.91 -20.59 -10.33
C CYS A 119 -27.35 -20.18 -10.68
N ARG A 120 -27.97 -20.82 -11.69
CA ARG A 120 -29.35 -20.56 -12.10
C ARG A 120 -30.33 -20.72 -10.94
N GLU A 121 -30.26 -21.85 -10.23
CA GLU A 121 -31.10 -22.14 -9.07
C GLU A 121 -30.93 -21.12 -7.94
N GLN A 122 -29.71 -20.60 -7.79
CA GLN A 122 -29.38 -19.63 -6.75
C GLN A 122 -29.61 -18.17 -7.19
N GLY A 123 -30.06 -17.92 -8.42
CA GLY A 123 -30.36 -16.57 -8.93
C GLY A 123 -29.12 -15.78 -9.36
N LEU A 124 -28.01 -16.46 -9.64
CA LEU A 124 -26.74 -15.88 -10.08
C LEU A 124 -26.56 -16.07 -11.58
N TYR A 125 -26.19 -15.02 -12.28
CA TYR A 125 -25.83 -15.10 -13.70
C TYR A 125 -24.37 -15.50 -13.90
N THR A 126 -24.03 -16.10 -15.03
CA THR A 126 -22.66 -16.45 -15.41
C THR A 126 -22.21 -15.64 -16.61
N VAL A 127 -21.03 -15.01 -16.52
CA VAL A 127 -20.27 -14.53 -17.67
C VAL A 127 -19.23 -15.59 -18.02
N LEU A 128 -19.33 -16.15 -19.23
CA LEU A 128 -18.43 -17.21 -19.65
C LEU A 128 -17.32 -16.63 -20.53
N THR A 129 -16.07 -16.89 -20.15
CA THR A 129 -14.88 -16.55 -20.93
C THR A 129 -14.26 -17.83 -21.48
N PRO A 130 -14.63 -18.29 -22.69
CA PRO A 130 -14.32 -19.64 -23.15
C PRO A 130 -12.81 -19.86 -23.31
N ILE A 131 -12.09 -18.86 -23.84
CA ILE A 131 -10.65 -18.94 -24.10
C ILE A 131 -9.88 -18.25 -22.97
N ALA A 132 -9.30 -19.06 -22.08
CA ALA A 132 -8.25 -18.66 -21.15
C ALA A 132 -6.97 -19.44 -21.50
N TRP A 133 -5.93 -18.71 -21.89
CA TRP A 133 -4.83 -19.24 -22.70
C TRP A 133 -3.53 -19.47 -21.95
N TRP A 134 -3.38 -19.02 -20.69
CA TRP A 134 -2.16 -19.28 -19.93
C TRP A 134 -2.10 -20.74 -19.44
N GLY A 135 -0.93 -21.17 -18.99
CA GLY A 135 -0.70 -22.55 -18.55
C GLY A 135 -1.65 -22.97 -17.42
N GLY A 136 -1.97 -24.27 -17.34
CA GLY A 136 -2.87 -24.82 -16.33
C GLY A 136 -2.39 -24.62 -14.87
N GLY A 137 -1.09 -24.43 -14.68
CA GLY A 137 -0.50 -24.20 -13.36
C GLY A 137 0.03 -25.49 -12.73
N VAL A 138 0.21 -25.47 -11.40
CA VAL A 138 0.77 -26.61 -10.69
C VAL A 138 -0.27 -27.72 -10.55
N TRP A 139 0.17 -28.97 -10.67
CA TRP A 139 -0.64 -30.20 -10.54
C TRP A 139 -1.72 -30.41 -11.61
N THR A 140 -1.83 -29.54 -12.60
CA THR A 140 -2.76 -29.75 -13.70
C THR A 140 -2.24 -30.81 -14.67
N GLU A 141 -3.18 -31.54 -15.26
CA GLU A 141 -2.89 -32.51 -16.31
C GLU A 141 -2.33 -31.83 -17.58
N ARG A 142 -1.61 -32.62 -18.39
CA ARG A 142 -1.17 -32.17 -19.71
C ARG A 142 -2.34 -32.22 -20.68
N THR A 143 -2.52 -31.13 -21.40
CA THR A 143 -3.60 -30.95 -22.38
C THR A 143 -3.04 -30.82 -23.79
N GLN A 144 -3.92 -30.85 -24.80
CA GLN A 144 -3.56 -30.69 -26.22
C GLN A 144 -4.48 -29.70 -26.94
N GLY A 145 -5.05 -28.74 -26.21
CA GLY A 145 -5.87 -27.69 -26.82
C GLY A 145 -5.02 -26.76 -27.68
N PHE A 146 -5.66 -25.94 -28.52
CA PHE A 146 -4.92 -25.07 -29.43
C PHE A 146 -4.02 -24.04 -28.70
N SER A 147 -4.31 -23.65 -27.46
CA SER A 147 -3.42 -22.78 -26.66
C SER A 147 -2.20 -23.50 -26.07
N ASP A 148 -2.15 -24.84 -26.13
CA ASP A 148 -0.92 -25.60 -25.84
C ASP A 148 0.02 -25.65 -27.06
N VAL A 149 -0.54 -25.48 -28.25
CA VAL A 149 0.18 -25.63 -29.52
C VAL A 149 0.72 -24.29 -30.01
N TYR A 150 -0.08 -23.23 -29.92
CA TYR A 150 0.26 -21.92 -30.45
C TYR A 150 0.42 -20.91 -29.31
N PRO A 151 1.53 -20.16 -29.25
CA PRO A 151 1.68 -19.09 -28.28
C PRO A 151 0.67 -17.97 -28.57
N MET A 152 0.20 -17.27 -27.53
CA MET A 152 -0.89 -16.29 -27.65
C MET A 152 -0.67 -15.20 -28.71
N ARG A 153 0.56 -14.68 -28.82
CA ARG A 153 0.88 -13.67 -29.85
C ARG A 153 0.73 -14.20 -31.27
N ARG A 154 0.87 -15.52 -31.47
CA ARG A 154 0.59 -16.15 -32.76
C ARG A 154 -0.91 -16.36 -32.94
N LEU A 155 -1.63 -16.79 -31.89
CA LEU A 155 -3.09 -16.98 -31.93
C LEU A 155 -3.85 -15.70 -32.34
N THR A 156 -3.34 -14.51 -31.98
CA THR A 156 -3.96 -13.23 -32.33
C THR A 156 -3.53 -12.66 -33.69
N ALA A 157 -2.30 -12.92 -34.15
CA ALA A 157 -1.75 -12.28 -35.35
C ALA A 157 -1.69 -13.16 -36.61
N ASP A 158 -1.62 -14.49 -36.44
CA ASP A 158 -1.55 -15.44 -37.56
C ASP A 158 -2.96 -15.93 -37.90
N ARG A 159 -3.52 -15.43 -39.02
CA ARG A 159 -4.87 -15.79 -39.50
C ARG A 159 -5.06 -17.29 -39.70
N ALA A 160 -3.99 -18.05 -39.94
CA ALA A 160 -4.09 -19.51 -40.08
C ALA A 160 -4.50 -20.21 -38.76
N THR A 161 -4.36 -19.53 -37.62
CA THR A 161 -4.72 -20.06 -36.30
C THR A 161 -6.13 -19.69 -35.84
N TRP A 162 -6.79 -18.72 -36.49
CA TRP A 162 -8.12 -18.26 -36.12
C TRP A 162 -9.23 -19.31 -36.34
N PRO A 163 -9.18 -20.19 -37.37
CA PRO A 163 -10.22 -21.20 -37.57
C PRO A 163 -10.41 -22.16 -36.40
N ALA A 164 -9.36 -22.53 -35.66
CA ALA A 164 -9.47 -23.39 -34.48
C ALA A 164 -10.24 -22.69 -33.36
N GLN A 165 -9.88 -21.44 -33.05
CA GLN A 165 -10.57 -20.62 -32.05
C GLN A 165 -12.04 -20.39 -32.41
N ALA A 166 -12.33 -20.08 -33.68
CA ALA A 166 -13.68 -19.89 -34.18
C ALA A 166 -14.52 -21.18 -34.10
N ARG A 167 -13.95 -22.33 -34.48
CA ARG A 167 -14.61 -23.63 -34.35
C ARG A 167 -14.99 -23.92 -32.90
N PHE A 168 -14.05 -23.71 -31.99
CA PHE A 168 -14.26 -23.94 -30.57
C PHE A 168 -15.35 -23.03 -30.02
N LEU A 169 -15.30 -21.72 -30.26
CA LEU A 169 -16.31 -20.78 -29.77
C LEU A 169 -17.72 -21.09 -30.28
N LYS A 170 -17.85 -21.48 -31.55
CA LYS A 170 -19.14 -21.89 -32.11
C LYS A 170 -19.67 -23.14 -31.41
N GLN A 171 -18.86 -24.19 -31.30
CA GLN A 171 -19.26 -25.45 -30.65
C GLN A 171 -19.53 -25.25 -29.15
N PHE A 172 -18.75 -24.42 -28.46
CA PHE A 172 -18.95 -24.07 -27.05
C PHE A 172 -20.31 -23.40 -26.83
N ALA A 173 -20.70 -22.45 -27.68
CA ALA A 173 -22.01 -21.83 -27.59
C ALA A 173 -23.15 -22.79 -27.99
N GLU A 174 -22.92 -23.71 -28.93
CA GLU A 174 -23.90 -24.74 -29.34
C GLU A 174 -24.07 -25.87 -28.32
N HIS A 175 -23.11 -26.05 -27.40
CA HIS A 175 -23.13 -27.12 -26.39
C HIS A 175 -24.42 -27.08 -25.58
N VAL A 176 -25.06 -28.24 -25.48
CA VAL A 176 -26.28 -28.45 -24.71
C VAL A 176 -25.89 -28.88 -23.31
N ASN A 177 -26.22 -28.05 -22.32
CA ASN A 177 -26.01 -28.38 -20.93
C ASN A 177 -26.76 -29.69 -20.59
N ARG A 178 -26.02 -30.67 -20.07
CA ARG A 178 -26.53 -32.02 -19.77
C ARG A 178 -27.67 -32.05 -18.75
N ILE A 179 -27.74 -31.04 -17.89
CA ILE A 179 -28.68 -30.95 -16.78
C ILE A 179 -29.91 -30.15 -17.22
N THR A 180 -29.69 -28.96 -17.79
CA THR A 180 -30.80 -28.06 -18.15
C THR A 180 -31.43 -28.38 -19.51
N GLY A 181 -30.72 -29.13 -20.36
CA GLY A 181 -31.12 -29.38 -21.76
C GLY A 181 -31.09 -28.15 -22.65
N ARG A 182 -30.51 -27.02 -22.18
CA ARG A 182 -30.42 -25.76 -22.92
C ARG A 182 -29.04 -25.61 -23.54
N ARG A 183 -28.97 -25.05 -24.74
CA ARG A 183 -27.69 -24.62 -25.31
C ARG A 183 -27.15 -23.44 -24.51
N TYR A 184 -25.83 -23.34 -24.33
CA TYR A 184 -25.23 -22.14 -23.74
C TYR A 184 -25.61 -20.86 -24.49
N ALA A 185 -25.78 -20.95 -25.81
CA ALA A 185 -26.27 -19.87 -26.68
C ALA A 185 -27.65 -19.30 -26.28
N ASP A 186 -28.48 -20.11 -25.60
CA ASP A 186 -29.88 -19.81 -25.28
C ASP A 186 -30.15 -19.71 -23.78
N ASP A 187 -29.34 -20.35 -22.93
CA ASP A 187 -29.58 -20.45 -21.48
C ASP A 187 -29.52 -19.06 -20.80
N PRO A 188 -30.63 -18.52 -20.25
CA PRO A 188 -30.65 -17.19 -19.67
C PRO A 188 -29.67 -16.99 -18.51
N CYS A 189 -29.25 -18.06 -17.81
CA CYS A 189 -28.24 -17.97 -16.77
C CYS A 189 -26.90 -17.49 -17.33
N VAL A 190 -26.58 -17.86 -18.58
CA VAL A 190 -25.44 -17.30 -19.32
C VAL A 190 -25.79 -15.88 -19.77
N LEU A 191 -25.31 -14.88 -19.03
CA LEU A 191 -25.62 -13.47 -19.31
C LEU A 191 -24.94 -12.99 -20.60
N ALA A 192 -23.67 -13.35 -20.77
CA ALA A 192 -22.83 -12.89 -21.86
C ALA A 192 -21.65 -13.84 -22.08
N PHE A 193 -21.09 -13.78 -23.29
CA PHE A 193 -19.79 -14.39 -23.60
C PHE A 193 -18.73 -13.31 -23.69
N GLU A 194 -17.56 -13.54 -23.10
CA GLU A 194 -16.34 -12.79 -23.39
C GLU A 194 -15.41 -13.69 -24.20
N CYS A 195 -15.06 -13.30 -25.44
CA CYS A 195 -14.43 -14.23 -26.38
C CYS A 195 -13.14 -14.89 -25.83
N ILE A 196 -12.29 -14.08 -25.19
CA ILE A 196 -10.96 -14.45 -24.76
C ILE A 196 -10.50 -13.56 -23.60
N ASN A 197 -9.78 -14.14 -22.63
CA ASN A 197 -9.14 -13.38 -21.55
C ASN A 197 -7.76 -12.86 -21.97
N GLU A 198 -7.48 -11.59 -21.66
CA GLU A 198 -6.16 -10.93 -21.78
C GLU A 198 -5.34 -11.31 -23.03
N PRO A 199 -5.87 -11.11 -24.25
CA PRO A 199 -5.15 -11.43 -25.47
C PRO A 199 -3.85 -10.62 -25.58
N LEU A 200 -2.77 -11.28 -26.02
CA LEU A 200 -1.49 -10.65 -26.30
C LEU A 200 -1.24 -10.55 -27.81
N TYR A 201 -0.64 -9.45 -28.25
CA TYR A 201 -0.34 -9.20 -29.67
C TYR A 201 1.16 -9.00 -29.86
N PRO A 202 1.75 -9.38 -30.99
CA PRO A 202 3.10 -8.93 -31.34
C PRO A 202 3.24 -7.40 -31.22
N PRO A 203 4.43 -6.87 -30.89
CA PRO A 203 4.71 -5.44 -31.01
C PRO A 203 4.30 -4.92 -32.39
N ASP A 204 3.83 -3.67 -32.44
CA ASP A 204 3.43 -2.98 -33.67
C ASP A 204 2.25 -3.62 -34.45
N THR A 205 1.52 -4.56 -33.83
CA THR A 205 0.29 -5.11 -34.43
C THR A 205 -0.73 -3.99 -34.68
N PRO A 206 -1.16 -3.78 -35.95
CA PRO A 206 -2.04 -2.68 -36.30
C PRO A 206 -3.49 -2.94 -35.85
N ASP A 207 -4.20 -1.89 -35.47
CA ASP A 207 -5.56 -2.00 -34.91
C ASP A 207 -6.57 -2.63 -35.88
N ASN A 208 -6.38 -2.51 -37.20
CA ASN A 208 -7.24 -3.19 -38.18
C ASN A 208 -7.11 -4.71 -38.11
N LEU A 209 -5.91 -5.26 -37.93
CA LEU A 209 -5.70 -6.70 -37.75
C LEU A 209 -6.32 -7.17 -36.44
N VAL A 210 -6.18 -6.39 -35.37
CA VAL A 210 -6.85 -6.67 -34.09
C VAL A 210 -8.37 -6.64 -34.26
N THR A 211 -8.92 -5.66 -34.96
CA THR A 211 -10.36 -5.55 -35.25
C THR A 211 -10.87 -6.78 -36.03
N ASP A 212 -10.14 -7.22 -37.05
CA ASP A 212 -10.47 -8.41 -37.83
C ASP A 212 -10.45 -9.68 -36.98
N TYR A 213 -9.49 -9.80 -36.07
CA TYR A 213 -9.43 -10.91 -35.12
C TYR A 213 -10.64 -10.90 -34.17
N ILE A 214 -10.98 -9.75 -33.58
CA ILE A 214 -12.15 -9.60 -32.71
C ILE A 214 -13.43 -9.97 -33.46
N ASN A 215 -13.59 -9.48 -34.69
CA ASN A 215 -14.73 -9.81 -35.55
C ASN A 215 -14.80 -11.30 -35.85
N THR A 216 -13.67 -11.97 -36.08
CA THR A 216 -13.63 -13.41 -36.34
C THR A 216 -14.15 -14.21 -35.14
N LEU A 217 -13.73 -13.87 -33.92
CA LEU A 217 -14.23 -14.55 -32.71
C LEU A 217 -15.71 -14.22 -32.43
N THR A 218 -16.10 -12.96 -32.63
CA THR A 218 -17.48 -12.50 -32.45
C THR A 218 -18.43 -13.19 -33.43
N ASP A 219 -18.08 -13.22 -34.72
CA ASP A 219 -18.85 -13.87 -35.77
C ASP A 219 -18.96 -15.39 -35.52
N ALA A 220 -17.94 -16.02 -34.95
CA ALA A 220 -17.99 -17.43 -34.57
C ALA A 220 -19.02 -17.73 -33.47
N LEU A 221 -19.07 -16.90 -32.42
CA LEU A 221 -20.13 -17.01 -31.40
C LEU A 221 -21.50 -16.75 -32.03
N ARG A 222 -21.64 -15.72 -32.87
CA ARG A 222 -22.89 -15.39 -33.58
C ARG A 222 -23.36 -16.52 -34.50
N ALA A 223 -22.43 -17.27 -35.10
CA ALA A 223 -22.75 -18.42 -35.97
C ALA A 223 -23.42 -19.59 -35.24
N SER A 224 -23.41 -19.63 -33.89
CA SER A 224 -24.23 -20.57 -33.09
C SER A 224 -25.73 -20.20 -33.08
N GLY A 225 -26.08 -19.01 -33.57
CA GLY A 225 -27.40 -18.42 -33.46
C GLY A 225 -27.63 -17.62 -32.16
N THR A 226 -26.61 -17.47 -31.30
CA THR A 226 -26.79 -16.72 -30.04
C THR A 226 -27.07 -15.24 -30.30
N ALA A 227 -28.09 -14.71 -29.61
CA ALA A 227 -28.40 -13.29 -29.53
C ALA A 227 -27.83 -12.62 -28.26
N LYS A 228 -27.10 -13.37 -27.44
CA LYS A 228 -26.53 -12.87 -26.18
C LYS A 228 -25.45 -11.81 -26.43
N PRO A 229 -25.23 -10.86 -25.51
CA PRO A 229 -24.09 -9.94 -25.59
C PRO A 229 -22.76 -10.68 -25.73
N VAL A 230 -21.93 -10.21 -26.67
CA VAL A 230 -20.57 -10.69 -26.90
C VAL A 230 -19.58 -9.58 -26.57
N TYR A 231 -18.69 -9.85 -25.63
CA TYR A 231 -17.67 -8.95 -25.16
C TYR A 231 -16.29 -9.36 -25.67
N TYR A 232 -15.39 -8.37 -25.76
CA TYR A 232 -13.98 -8.60 -26.01
C TYR A 232 -13.13 -7.91 -24.95
N ASN A 233 -12.07 -8.58 -24.51
CA ASN A 233 -11.13 -8.06 -23.52
C ASN A 233 -10.14 -7.10 -24.18
N ALA A 234 -10.27 -5.81 -23.85
CA ALA A 234 -9.47 -4.73 -24.45
C ALA A 234 -8.11 -4.52 -23.75
N TRP A 235 -7.58 -5.57 -23.12
CA TRP A 235 -6.25 -5.61 -22.49
C TRP A 235 -5.16 -4.93 -23.33
N GLN A 236 -4.19 -4.30 -22.65
CA GLN A 236 -3.09 -3.53 -23.27
C GLN A 236 -3.53 -2.37 -24.17
N GLY A 237 -4.66 -1.73 -23.85
CA GLY A 237 -5.07 -0.48 -24.49
C GLY A 237 -5.62 -0.65 -25.90
N ARG A 238 -6.33 -1.75 -26.18
CA ARG A 238 -6.92 -2.06 -27.49
C ARG A 238 -8.36 -1.57 -27.67
N ASN A 239 -8.72 -0.52 -26.94
CA ASN A 239 -10.06 0.09 -27.01
C ASN A 239 -10.42 0.55 -28.43
N THR A 240 -9.49 1.16 -29.17
CA THR A 240 -9.76 1.62 -30.55
C THR A 240 -10.20 0.47 -31.46
N ALA A 241 -9.44 -0.63 -31.47
CA ALA A 241 -9.78 -1.82 -32.25
C ALA A 241 -11.08 -2.48 -31.77
N ALA A 242 -11.26 -2.61 -30.46
CA ALA A 242 -12.48 -3.20 -29.89
C ALA A 242 -13.73 -2.32 -30.15
N GLY A 243 -13.59 -1.00 -30.10
CA GLY A 243 -14.61 -0.02 -30.42
C GLY A 243 -15.05 -0.09 -31.89
N ALA A 244 -14.10 -0.29 -32.81
CA ALA A 244 -14.36 -0.47 -34.24
C ALA A 244 -14.91 -1.86 -34.60
N SER A 245 -14.80 -2.84 -33.69
CA SER A 245 -15.26 -4.21 -33.92
C SER A 245 -16.78 -4.39 -33.80
N ARG A 246 -17.25 -5.60 -34.12
CA ARG A 246 -18.63 -6.05 -33.99
C ARG A 246 -19.00 -6.54 -32.58
N ALA A 247 -18.06 -6.59 -31.63
CA ALA A 247 -18.39 -6.93 -30.25
C ALA A 247 -19.38 -5.92 -29.66
N ASP A 248 -20.32 -6.34 -28.82
CA ASP A 248 -21.32 -5.46 -28.21
C ASP A 248 -20.75 -4.67 -27.03
N GLY A 249 -19.70 -5.19 -26.41
CA GLY A 249 -19.08 -4.62 -25.24
C GLY A 249 -17.58 -4.89 -25.15
N VAL A 250 -16.96 -4.15 -24.23
CA VAL A 250 -15.54 -4.27 -23.90
C VAL A 250 -15.37 -4.56 -22.43
N THR A 251 -14.30 -5.28 -22.09
CA THR A 251 -13.96 -5.56 -20.70
C THR A 251 -12.58 -5.01 -20.33
N CYS A 252 -12.39 -4.68 -19.05
CA CYS A 252 -11.10 -4.28 -18.49
C CYS A 252 -10.83 -4.86 -17.09
N VAL A 253 -9.60 -4.64 -16.63
CA VAL A 253 -9.12 -4.98 -15.28
C VAL A 253 -9.03 -3.75 -14.37
N SER A 254 -9.05 -3.94 -13.05
CA SER A 254 -8.69 -2.90 -12.08
C SER A 254 -8.07 -3.45 -10.79
N TYR A 255 -6.77 -3.19 -10.58
CA TYR A 255 -6.05 -3.56 -9.36
C TYR A 255 -5.37 -2.32 -8.75
N PRO A 256 -6.12 -1.44 -8.05
CA PRO A 256 -5.60 -0.17 -7.54
C PRO A 256 -4.40 -0.31 -6.59
N THR A 257 -4.28 -1.43 -5.88
CA THR A 257 -3.17 -1.68 -4.94
C THR A 257 -1.95 -2.34 -5.58
N GLY A 258 -2.04 -2.77 -6.85
CA GLY A 258 -1.06 -3.65 -7.49
C GLY A 258 -1.41 -5.12 -7.28
N LEU A 259 -0.45 -6.01 -7.54
CA LEU A 259 -0.55 -7.46 -7.34
C LEU A 259 0.80 -8.00 -6.86
N VAL A 260 0.78 -9.14 -6.16
CA VAL A 260 1.95 -9.96 -5.83
C VAL A 260 2.99 -9.21 -4.97
N ALA A 261 2.54 -8.47 -3.95
CA ALA A 261 3.44 -7.83 -2.99
C ALA A 261 4.20 -8.84 -2.11
N GLY A 262 3.71 -10.08 -2.02
CA GLY A 262 4.28 -11.16 -1.22
C GLY A 262 4.12 -10.99 0.29
N ARG A 263 3.30 -10.00 0.71
CA ARG A 263 2.97 -9.64 2.08
C ARG A 263 1.77 -8.70 2.11
N GLU A 264 1.15 -8.57 3.27
CA GLU A 264 0.10 -7.58 3.50
C GLU A 264 0.62 -6.14 3.36
N LEU A 265 -0.13 -5.29 2.67
CA LEU A 265 0.12 -3.86 2.50
C LEU A 265 -0.32 -3.10 3.75
N GLU A 266 0.60 -2.33 4.31
CA GLU A 266 0.35 -1.50 5.49
C GLU A 266 -0.22 -0.12 5.15
N GLY A 267 -1.05 0.40 6.07
CA GLY A 267 -1.59 1.76 6.01
C GLY A 267 -2.82 1.92 5.11
N PRO A 268 -3.41 3.13 5.07
CA PRO A 268 -4.60 3.41 4.25
C PRO A 268 -4.30 3.27 2.75
N GLN A 269 -5.13 2.50 2.05
CA GLN A 269 -5.02 2.30 0.59
C GLN A 269 -6.11 3.01 -0.22
N LEU A 270 -7.05 3.70 0.43
CA LEU A 270 -8.23 4.28 -0.23
C LEU A 270 -7.85 5.31 -1.32
N SER A 271 -6.76 6.04 -1.10
CA SER A 271 -6.17 6.96 -2.09
C SER A 271 -5.66 6.27 -3.35
N ARG A 272 -5.56 4.94 -3.38
CA ARG A 272 -5.19 4.20 -4.58
C ARG A 272 -6.38 3.91 -5.48
N VAL A 273 -7.62 4.03 -4.98
CA VAL A 273 -8.81 3.96 -5.83
C VAL A 273 -8.79 5.17 -6.75
N ARG A 274 -8.47 4.89 -8.01
CA ARG A 274 -8.29 5.85 -9.08
C ARG A 274 -8.89 5.23 -10.35
N ALA A 275 -9.29 6.11 -11.26
CA ALA A 275 -9.64 5.86 -12.64
C ALA A 275 -9.19 4.49 -13.20
N SER A 276 -10.11 3.68 -13.68
CA SER A 276 -9.78 2.42 -14.36
C SER A 276 -9.36 2.66 -15.82
N SER A 277 -9.01 1.60 -16.56
CA SER A 277 -8.72 1.69 -18.00
C SER A 277 -9.99 1.92 -18.87
N LEU A 278 -11.18 1.93 -18.28
CA LEU A 278 -12.46 2.25 -18.94
C LEU A 278 -12.89 3.72 -18.79
N GLN A 279 -12.00 4.58 -18.30
CA GLN A 279 -12.13 6.06 -18.41
C GLN A 279 -12.56 6.47 -19.82
N PRO A 280 -13.26 7.62 -20.00
CA PRO A 280 -14.06 7.93 -21.17
C PRO A 280 -13.25 8.03 -22.47
N ASP A 281 -12.97 6.86 -23.03
CA ASP A 281 -12.42 6.67 -24.34
C ASP A 281 -13.58 6.72 -25.34
N ALA A 282 -13.52 7.70 -26.23
CA ALA A 282 -14.54 7.94 -27.23
C ALA A 282 -14.72 6.73 -28.18
N SER A 283 -13.68 5.92 -28.39
CA SER A 283 -13.74 4.75 -29.28
C SER A 283 -14.70 3.67 -28.80
N ILE A 284 -14.92 3.56 -27.48
CA ILE A 284 -15.81 2.58 -26.85
C ILE A 284 -17.06 3.22 -26.24
N ALA A 285 -17.39 4.46 -26.63
CA ALA A 285 -18.51 5.20 -26.05
C ALA A 285 -19.88 4.52 -26.25
N ARG A 286 -20.05 3.74 -27.33
CA ARG A 286 -21.26 2.97 -27.64
C ARG A 286 -21.13 1.47 -27.36
N LYS A 287 -20.11 1.06 -26.61
CA LYS A 287 -19.91 -0.33 -26.19
C LYS A 287 -20.32 -0.47 -24.73
N SER A 288 -20.97 -1.58 -24.39
CA SER A 288 -21.21 -1.90 -22.98
C SER A 288 -19.90 -2.18 -22.26
N ARG A 289 -19.86 -1.88 -20.95
CA ARG A 289 -18.64 -1.91 -20.13
C ARG A 289 -18.76 -2.90 -18.99
N MET A 290 -17.77 -3.78 -18.90
CA MET A 290 -17.62 -4.75 -17.82
C MET A 290 -16.20 -4.67 -17.24
N VAL A 291 -16.09 -4.79 -15.93
CA VAL A 291 -14.80 -5.06 -15.28
C VAL A 291 -14.73 -6.57 -15.06
N TYR A 292 -13.95 -7.26 -15.88
CA TYR A 292 -13.87 -8.72 -15.81
C TYR A 292 -13.11 -9.18 -14.56
N GLU A 293 -12.19 -8.35 -14.08
CA GLU A 293 -11.35 -8.61 -12.91
C GLU A 293 -11.07 -7.34 -12.12
N PHE A 294 -11.32 -7.38 -10.81
CA PHE A 294 -10.83 -6.37 -9.89
C PHE A 294 -10.49 -6.93 -8.52
N ASP A 295 -9.57 -6.29 -7.82
CA ASP A 295 -9.39 -6.55 -6.38
C ASP A 295 -8.67 -5.40 -5.70
N ALA A 296 -8.84 -5.32 -4.38
CA ALA A 296 -7.89 -4.64 -3.52
C ALA A 296 -6.92 -5.71 -3.01
N ALA A 297 -5.95 -6.05 -3.86
CA ALA A 297 -5.03 -7.15 -3.63
C ALA A 297 -4.00 -6.82 -2.54
N ASP A 298 -3.42 -7.87 -1.96
CA ASP A 298 -2.41 -7.83 -0.90
C ASP A 298 -2.85 -7.06 0.36
N MET A 299 -4.14 -6.95 0.63
CA MET A 299 -4.64 -6.29 1.85
C MET A 299 -5.79 -7.06 2.49
N ASN A 300 -5.78 -7.14 3.82
CA ASN A 300 -6.86 -7.76 4.58
C ASN A 300 -7.99 -6.77 4.96
N GLY A 301 -7.79 -5.48 4.65
CA GLY A 301 -8.74 -4.42 4.95
C GLY A 301 -10.08 -4.57 4.21
N SER A 302 -11.16 -4.18 4.87
CA SER A 302 -12.55 -4.36 4.45
C SER A 302 -13.25 -3.05 4.03
N TYR A 303 -12.48 -2.05 3.58
CA TYR A 303 -12.99 -0.71 3.21
C TYR A 303 -12.84 -0.34 1.73
N MET A 304 -12.33 -1.24 0.88
CA MET A 304 -11.98 -0.88 -0.50
C MET A 304 -13.10 -1.16 -1.51
N TYR A 305 -13.83 -2.28 -1.37
CA TYR A 305 -14.75 -2.72 -2.41
C TYR A 305 -15.90 -1.74 -2.71
N PRO A 306 -16.56 -1.09 -1.73
CA PRO A 306 -17.60 -0.12 -2.03
C PRO A 306 -17.08 1.12 -2.75
N ALA A 307 -15.86 1.56 -2.46
CA ALA A 307 -15.23 2.69 -3.14
C ALA A 307 -14.89 2.34 -4.60
N ILE A 308 -14.35 1.14 -4.84
CA ILE A 308 -14.10 0.60 -6.18
C ILE A 308 -15.43 0.44 -6.95
N ALA A 309 -16.48 -0.06 -6.29
CA ALA A 309 -17.79 -0.17 -6.91
C ALA A 309 -18.37 1.19 -7.31
N LEU A 310 -18.24 2.22 -6.46
CA LEU A 310 -18.67 3.59 -6.82
C LEU A 310 -17.90 4.12 -8.02
N LEU A 311 -16.58 3.90 -8.09
CA LEU A 311 -15.76 4.24 -9.25
C LEU A 311 -16.31 3.56 -10.52
N PHE A 312 -16.57 2.27 -10.46
CA PHE A 312 -17.10 1.53 -11.61
C PHE A 312 -18.47 2.05 -12.06
N ARG A 313 -19.37 2.35 -11.13
CA ARG A 313 -20.66 2.99 -11.46
C ARG A 313 -20.45 4.35 -12.11
N SER A 314 -19.47 5.15 -11.66
CA SER A 314 -19.12 6.43 -12.28
C SER A 314 -18.62 6.29 -13.71
N GLU A 315 -17.92 5.20 -14.02
CA GLU A 315 -17.34 4.93 -15.35
C GLU A 315 -18.30 4.18 -16.27
N GLY A 316 -19.55 3.99 -15.84
CA GLY A 316 -20.58 3.37 -16.66
C GLY A 316 -20.54 1.83 -16.68
N VAL A 317 -19.77 1.21 -15.80
CA VAL A 317 -19.64 -0.25 -15.69
C VAL A 317 -20.95 -0.86 -15.17
N GLN A 318 -21.37 -1.94 -15.82
CA GLN A 318 -22.64 -2.62 -15.57
C GLN A 318 -22.45 -4.00 -14.95
N VAL A 319 -21.32 -4.64 -15.20
CA VAL A 319 -20.96 -5.91 -14.59
C VAL A 319 -19.53 -5.82 -14.09
N ALA A 320 -19.28 -6.27 -12.85
CA ALA A 320 -17.95 -6.32 -12.28
C ALA A 320 -17.72 -7.61 -11.50
N SER A 321 -16.57 -8.27 -11.69
CA SER A 321 -16.23 -9.52 -10.98
C SER A 321 -14.93 -9.38 -10.19
N GLN A 322 -14.99 -9.55 -8.87
CA GLN A 322 -13.81 -9.54 -8.01
C GLN A 322 -12.93 -10.75 -8.34
N PHE A 323 -11.60 -10.60 -8.36
CA PHE A 323 -10.66 -11.71 -8.57
C PHE A 323 -9.92 -12.01 -7.27
N GLN A 324 -9.91 -13.23 -6.76
CA GLN A 324 -10.93 -14.27 -6.99
C GLN A 324 -11.55 -14.68 -5.66
N TYR A 325 -12.66 -15.41 -5.73
CA TYR A 325 -13.15 -16.11 -4.55
C TYR A 325 -12.35 -17.39 -4.34
N ASP A 326 -11.79 -17.56 -3.15
CA ASP A 326 -11.07 -18.77 -2.76
C ASP A 326 -12.07 -19.88 -2.41
N PRO A 327 -12.03 -21.04 -3.09
CA PRO A 327 -12.92 -22.15 -2.78
C PRO A 327 -12.80 -22.54 -1.31
N LEU A 328 -13.93 -22.79 -0.64
CA LEU A 328 -13.97 -22.96 0.81
C LEU A 328 -12.90 -23.90 1.39
N PRO A 329 -12.63 -25.09 0.82
CA PRO A 329 -11.63 -26.01 1.36
C PRO A 329 -10.16 -25.58 1.17
N LEU A 330 -9.91 -24.54 0.36
CA LEU A 330 -8.57 -24.06 0.02
C LEU A 330 -8.25 -22.68 0.62
N ALA A 331 -9.29 -21.99 1.12
CA ALA A 331 -9.22 -20.61 1.56
C ALA A 331 -8.44 -20.38 2.87
N ASP A 332 -8.14 -21.44 3.63
CA ASP A 332 -7.35 -21.32 4.86
C ASP A 332 -5.87 -21.05 4.56
N VAL A 333 -5.35 -21.50 3.41
CA VAL A 333 -3.95 -21.34 2.99
C VAL A 333 -3.76 -20.17 2.02
N ASN A 334 -4.75 -19.85 1.19
CA ASN A 334 -4.63 -18.84 0.13
C ASN A 334 -3.44 -19.10 -0.82
N ARG A 335 -3.38 -20.31 -1.41
CA ARG A 335 -2.21 -20.76 -2.16
C ARG A 335 -2.25 -20.43 -3.66
N ASN A 336 -3.44 -20.44 -4.27
CA ASN A 336 -3.58 -20.43 -5.72
C ASN A 336 -3.08 -19.10 -6.30
N TRP A 337 -3.81 -18.02 -6.03
CA TRP A 337 -3.42 -16.67 -6.39
C TRP A 337 -3.24 -15.86 -5.12
N GLN A 338 -2.10 -16.05 -4.47
CA GLN A 338 -1.83 -15.62 -3.10
C GLN A 338 -2.07 -14.13 -2.82
N THR A 339 -2.17 -13.29 -3.85
CA THR A 339 -2.41 -11.86 -3.72
C THR A 339 -3.88 -11.51 -3.46
N HIS A 340 -4.80 -12.43 -3.77
CA HIS A 340 -6.23 -12.31 -3.56
C HIS A 340 -6.62 -13.21 -2.41
N HIS A 341 -7.35 -12.68 -1.42
CA HIS A 341 -7.86 -13.52 -0.33
C HIS A 341 -9.29 -13.10 -0.05
N LEU A 342 -10.25 -13.90 -0.50
CA LEU A 342 -11.67 -13.66 -0.30
C LEU A 342 -12.41 -14.98 -0.10
N ASN A 343 -12.94 -15.18 1.10
CA ASN A 343 -13.86 -16.23 1.44
C ASN A 343 -14.82 -15.78 2.56
N LEU A 344 -16.06 -16.28 2.58
CA LEU A 344 -17.04 -15.88 3.59
C LEU A 344 -16.65 -16.31 5.02
N VAL A 345 -16.06 -17.48 5.16
CA VAL A 345 -15.64 -18.02 6.46
C VAL A 345 -14.29 -17.44 6.85
N TYR A 346 -13.31 -17.47 5.96
CA TYR A 346 -11.91 -17.15 6.30
C TYR A 346 -11.57 -15.65 6.24
N THR A 347 -12.37 -14.83 5.54
CA THR A 347 -12.21 -13.37 5.49
C THR A 347 -13.59 -12.67 5.63
N PRO A 348 -14.31 -12.88 6.76
CA PRO A 348 -15.71 -12.48 6.89
C PRO A 348 -15.93 -10.97 6.73
N ASN A 349 -14.98 -10.16 7.19
CA ASN A 349 -14.97 -8.71 7.02
C ASN A 349 -14.88 -8.32 5.52
N LYS A 350 -13.92 -8.89 4.76
CA LYS A 350 -13.81 -8.62 3.31
C LYS A 350 -15.05 -9.10 2.54
N ALA A 351 -15.61 -10.24 2.94
CA ALA A 351 -16.83 -10.76 2.34
C ALA A 351 -18.03 -9.82 2.55
N LEU A 352 -18.21 -9.29 3.77
CA LEU A 352 -19.24 -8.29 4.06
C LEU A 352 -18.98 -6.96 3.34
N SER A 353 -17.73 -6.55 3.17
CA SER A 353 -17.37 -5.40 2.33
C SER A 353 -17.81 -5.59 0.88
N LEU A 354 -17.65 -6.81 0.33
CA LEU A 354 -18.13 -7.15 -1.01
C LEU A 354 -19.66 -7.15 -1.09
N ALA A 355 -20.36 -7.61 -0.05
CA ALA A 355 -21.83 -7.50 0.03
C ALA A 355 -22.31 -6.04 0.02
N VAL A 356 -21.61 -5.15 0.73
CA VAL A 356 -21.87 -3.70 0.65
C VAL A 356 -21.60 -3.18 -0.76
N ALA A 357 -20.54 -3.61 -1.43
CA ALA A 357 -20.23 -3.24 -2.82
C ALA A 357 -21.30 -3.72 -3.82
N ALA A 358 -21.89 -4.91 -3.62
CA ALA A 358 -23.02 -5.38 -4.41
C ALA A 358 -24.26 -4.47 -4.24
N GLU A 359 -24.52 -3.97 -3.04
CA GLU A 359 -25.56 -2.97 -2.80
C GLU A 359 -25.24 -1.62 -3.47
N VAL A 360 -23.96 -1.24 -3.57
CA VAL A 360 -23.54 -0.05 -4.35
C VAL A 360 -23.94 -0.22 -5.81
N PHE A 361 -23.64 -1.36 -6.44
CA PHE A 361 -24.07 -1.64 -7.82
C PHE A 361 -25.59 -1.60 -7.99
N ALA A 362 -26.33 -2.19 -7.05
CA ALA A 362 -27.78 -2.27 -7.11
C ALA A 362 -28.49 -0.91 -6.92
N ARG A 363 -27.85 0.07 -6.26
CA ARG A 363 -28.50 1.33 -5.84
C ARG A 363 -27.94 2.56 -6.52
N VAL A 364 -26.65 2.58 -6.84
CA VAL A 364 -25.98 3.75 -7.40
C VAL A 364 -26.20 3.79 -8.92
N PRO A 365 -26.79 4.88 -9.46
CA PRO A 365 -26.99 5.01 -10.89
C PRO A 365 -25.68 5.00 -11.69
N ARG A 366 -25.77 4.51 -12.92
CA ARG A 366 -24.68 4.60 -13.90
C ARG A 366 -24.32 6.05 -14.17
N GLY A 367 -23.03 6.38 -14.14
CA GLY A 367 -22.53 7.75 -14.31
C GLY A 367 -22.60 8.61 -13.05
N ALA A 368 -22.88 8.03 -11.87
CA ALA A 368 -22.81 8.76 -10.61
C ALA A 368 -21.41 9.36 -10.39
N PRO A 369 -21.27 10.54 -9.77
CA PRO A 369 -19.96 11.15 -9.57
C PRO A 369 -19.11 10.33 -8.59
N PHE A 370 -17.81 10.25 -8.88
CA PHE A 370 -16.80 9.68 -7.98
C PHE A 370 -15.77 10.74 -7.63
N THR A 371 -15.54 10.93 -6.33
CA THR A 371 -14.49 11.79 -5.81
C THR A 371 -13.52 10.92 -5.02
N PRO A 372 -12.23 10.87 -5.40
CA PRO A 372 -11.26 10.10 -4.64
C PRO A 372 -11.06 10.70 -3.23
N ALA A 373 -10.76 9.85 -2.26
CA ALA A 373 -10.45 10.25 -0.89
C ALA A 373 -9.30 9.40 -0.31
N ASP A 374 -8.65 9.92 0.73
CA ASP A 374 -7.48 9.26 1.31
C ASP A 374 -7.81 8.36 2.51
N THR A 375 -8.84 8.72 3.29
CA THR A 375 -9.15 8.05 4.58
C THR A 375 -10.61 7.65 4.73
N GLU A 376 -11.56 8.46 4.25
CA GLU A 376 -13.00 8.18 4.37
C GLU A 376 -13.76 8.63 3.12
N MET A 377 -14.79 7.87 2.74
CA MET A 377 -15.76 8.23 1.71
C MET A 377 -17.19 8.11 2.26
N ARG A 378 -18.02 9.12 1.99
CA ARG A 378 -19.45 9.12 2.30
C ARG A 378 -20.24 9.41 1.04
N PHE A 379 -21.11 8.48 0.69
CA PHE A 379 -22.04 8.61 -0.42
C PHE A 379 -23.33 7.92 0.03
N PRO A 380 -24.23 8.66 0.73
CA PRO A 380 -25.37 8.07 1.39
C PRO A 380 -26.18 7.15 0.46
N PRO A 381 -26.61 5.98 0.92
CA PRO A 381 -26.59 5.49 2.31
C PRO A 381 -25.27 4.79 2.75
N PHE A 382 -24.18 4.95 2.02
CA PHE A 382 -22.91 4.25 2.25
C PHE A 382 -21.86 5.11 2.95
N ARG A 383 -21.01 4.45 3.73
CA ARG A 383 -19.79 5.00 4.30
C ARG A 383 -18.66 3.97 4.24
N VAL A 384 -17.46 4.44 3.97
CA VAL A 384 -16.24 3.63 3.93
C VAL A 384 -15.12 4.38 4.66
N SER A 385 -14.41 3.72 5.58
CA SER A 385 -13.42 4.32 6.48
C SER A 385 -12.20 3.41 6.59
N ALA A 386 -11.05 3.90 6.15
CA ALA A 386 -9.78 3.18 6.27
C ALA A 386 -9.28 3.12 7.72
N ALA A 387 -9.58 4.13 8.53
CA ALA A 387 -9.15 4.20 9.93
C ALA A 387 -9.89 3.20 10.82
N GLU A 388 -11.18 2.99 10.57
CA GLU A 388 -12.00 2.01 11.30
C GLU A 388 -12.03 0.64 10.63
N ASP A 389 -11.32 0.47 9.50
CA ASP A 389 -11.39 -0.71 8.65
C ASP A 389 -12.85 -1.12 8.33
N LEU A 390 -13.64 -0.17 7.83
CA LEU A 390 -15.10 -0.30 7.77
C LEU A 390 -15.68 0.04 6.40
N SER A 391 -16.60 -0.81 5.94
CA SER A 391 -17.61 -0.54 4.93
C SER A 391 -18.98 -0.69 5.56
N GLU A 392 -19.88 0.26 5.36
CA GLU A 392 -21.26 0.14 5.85
C GLU A 392 -22.31 0.69 4.89
N LEU A 393 -23.50 0.06 4.96
CA LEU A 393 -24.75 0.51 4.36
C LEU A 393 -25.77 0.66 5.48
N VAL A 394 -26.28 1.88 5.68
CA VAL A 394 -27.25 2.18 6.74
C VAL A 394 -28.51 2.80 6.14
N THR A 395 -29.61 2.07 6.21
CA THR A 395 -30.94 2.50 5.75
C THR A 395 -32.01 2.15 6.78
N GLU A 396 -33.26 2.52 6.51
CA GLU A 396 -34.40 2.17 7.37
C GLU A 396 -34.71 0.66 7.38
N THR A 397 -34.31 -0.09 6.34
CA THR A 397 -34.66 -1.52 6.18
C THR A 397 -33.44 -2.45 6.08
N ARG A 398 -32.26 -1.93 5.72
CA ARG A 398 -30.99 -2.69 5.62
C ARG A 398 -29.89 -2.02 6.43
N TYR A 399 -29.18 -2.82 7.21
CA TYR A 399 -28.04 -2.44 8.02
C TYR A 399 -26.91 -3.45 7.81
N LEU A 400 -25.90 -3.07 7.02
CA LEU A 400 -24.76 -3.93 6.69
C LEU A 400 -23.47 -3.26 7.15
N HIS A 401 -22.55 -4.01 7.77
CA HIS A 401 -21.23 -3.49 8.12
C HIS A 401 -20.14 -4.58 8.08
N SER A 402 -18.96 -4.23 7.57
CA SER A 402 -17.84 -5.18 7.43
C SER A 402 -16.98 -5.34 8.68
N ASN A 403 -17.07 -4.40 9.62
CA ASN A 403 -16.35 -4.43 10.87
C ASN A 403 -17.16 -3.68 11.95
N ALA A 404 -16.58 -3.46 13.13
CA ALA A 404 -17.22 -2.72 14.20
C ALA A 404 -17.71 -1.34 13.74
N THR A 405 -18.96 -1.00 14.05
CA THR A 405 -19.56 0.30 13.72
C THR A 405 -20.26 0.89 14.93
N GLN A 406 -20.28 2.22 15.00
CA GLN A 406 -21.02 2.98 16.00
C GLN A 406 -22.26 3.67 15.41
N THR A 407 -22.46 3.58 14.09
CA THR A 407 -23.56 4.26 13.39
C THR A 407 -24.90 3.62 13.77
N PRO A 408 -25.84 4.32 14.44
CA PRO A 408 -27.15 3.75 14.74
C PRO A 408 -28.02 3.67 13.47
N PRO A 409 -28.87 2.64 13.32
CA PRO A 409 -29.84 2.61 12.24
C PRO A 409 -30.91 3.69 12.45
N PRO A 410 -31.38 4.37 11.39
CA PRO A 410 -32.34 5.47 11.51
C PRO A 410 -33.73 5.02 11.99
N ALA A 411 -34.12 3.77 11.73
CA ALA A 411 -35.41 3.21 12.13
C ALA A 411 -35.28 1.72 12.52
N PRO A 412 -34.73 1.40 13.72
CA PRO A 412 -34.41 0.02 14.08
C PRO A 412 -35.60 -0.95 14.03
N GLY A 413 -36.84 -0.49 14.28
CA GLY A 413 -38.05 -1.32 14.21
C GLY A 413 -38.53 -1.65 12.78
N ARG A 414 -37.97 -0.99 11.75
CA ARG A 414 -38.28 -1.21 10.33
C ARG A 414 -37.23 -2.05 9.61
N LEU A 415 -36.16 -2.46 10.31
CA LEU A 415 -35.13 -3.30 9.74
C LEU A 415 -35.71 -4.65 9.30
N GLU A 416 -35.29 -5.04 8.11
CA GLU A 416 -35.57 -6.34 7.49
C GLU A 416 -34.28 -7.17 7.38
N ARG A 417 -33.13 -6.50 7.36
CA ARG A 417 -31.82 -7.11 7.14
C ARG A 417 -30.76 -6.46 8.02
N VAL A 418 -30.07 -7.28 8.81
CA VAL A 418 -28.92 -6.89 9.63
C VAL A 418 -27.79 -7.88 9.38
N TRP A 419 -26.80 -7.51 8.58
CA TRP A 419 -25.63 -8.35 8.29
C TRP A 419 -24.38 -7.65 8.80
N GLY A 420 -23.49 -8.39 9.46
CA GLY A 420 -22.36 -7.77 10.13
C GLY A 420 -21.19 -8.70 10.32
N CYS A 421 -20.03 -8.10 10.48
CA CYS A 421 -18.88 -8.68 11.16
C CYS A 421 -18.43 -7.64 12.20
N GLY A 422 -18.17 -8.07 13.44
CA GLY A 422 -17.89 -7.16 14.56
C GLY A 422 -19.13 -6.53 15.20
N VAL A 423 -18.90 -5.70 16.22
CA VAL A 423 -19.96 -5.16 17.08
C VAL A 423 -20.68 -3.96 16.45
N SER A 424 -21.94 -3.77 16.82
CA SER A 424 -22.76 -2.62 16.41
C SER A 424 -23.74 -2.21 17.50
N PRO A 425 -24.44 -1.06 17.39
CA PRO A 425 -25.52 -0.69 18.32
C PRO A 425 -26.64 -1.75 18.42
N LEU A 426 -26.82 -2.56 17.38
CA LEU A 426 -27.80 -3.66 17.33
C LEU A 426 -27.21 -5.00 17.82
N VAL A 427 -25.90 -5.18 17.69
CA VAL A 427 -25.21 -6.41 18.10
C VAL A 427 -24.01 -6.02 18.97
N PRO A 428 -24.22 -5.70 20.26
CA PRO A 428 -23.17 -5.18 21.14
C PRO A 428 -22.09 -6.20 21.49
N SER A 429 -22.37 -7.49 21.29
CA SER A 429 -21.43 -8.58 21.53
C SER A 429 -21.64 -9.65 20.46
N CYS A 430 -20.53 -10.06 19.83
CA CYS A 430 -20.46 -11.14 18.86
C CYS A 430 -19.04 -11.72 18.82
N GLY A 431 -18.87 -12.82 18.09
CA GLY A 431 -17.57 -13.34 17.71
C GLY A 431 -16.92 -12.57 16.55
N SER A 432 -15.84 -13.13 15.98
CA SER A 432 -15.17 -12.58 14.79
C SER A 432 -15.72 -13.09 13.46
N GLY A 433 -16.60 -14.10 13.49
CA GLY A 433 -17.31 -14.56 12.30
C GLY A 433 -18.37 -13.58 11.82
N ALA A 434 -18.82 -13.76 10.58
CA ALA A 434 -19.96 -13.03 10.04
C ALA A 434 -21.27 -13.49 10.68
N TYR A 435 -22.22 -12.57 10.82
CA TYR A 435 -23.60 -12.89 11.18
C TYR A 435 -24.59 -12.21 10.25
N PHE A 436 -25.77 -12.79 10.21
CA PHE A 436 -26.70 -12.63 9.10
C PHE A 436 -28.12 -12.79 9.64
N LEU A 437 -28.77 -11.67 9.96
CA LEU A 437 -30.12 -11.61 10.51
C LEU A 437 -31.09 -11.11 9.43
N ASP A 438 -32.03 -11.96 9.01
CA ASP A 438 -33.08 -11.59 8.06
C ASP A 438 -34.46 -11.76 8.72
N ARG A 439 -35.26 -10.69 8.68
CA ARG A 439 -36.61 -10.69 9.23
C ARG A 439 -37.52 -11.50 8.31
N ALA A 440 -38.10 -12.57 8.85
CA ALA A 440 -39.05 -13.38 8.11
C ALA A 440 -40.49 -12.96 8.33
N ALA A 441 -40.82 -12.55 9.55
CA ALA A 441 -42.14 -12.05 9.97
C ALA A 441 -41.96 -11.07 11.15
N PRO A 442 -43.00 -10.34 11.55
CA PRO A 442 -42.99 -9.66 12.84
C PRO A 442 -42.64 -10.63 13.97
N GLY A 443 -41.55 -10.38 14.69
CA GLY A 443 -41.06 -11.22 15.79
C GLY A 443 -40.38 -12.52 15.37
N VAL A 444 -40.09 -12.74 14.09
CA VAL A 444 -39.44 -13.96 13.59
C VAL A 444 -38.28 -13.59 12.67
N TRP A 445 -37.06 -14.00 13.05
CA TRP A 445 -35.83 -13.70 12.33
C TRP A 445 -35.02 -14.97 12.07
N ARG A 446 -34.43 -15.10 10.88
CA ARG A 446 -33.42 -16.12 10.60
C ARG A 446 -32.05 -15.56 10.96
N LEU A 447 -31.27 -16.31 11.74
CA LEU A 447 -29.89 -15.99 12.06
C LEU A 447 -28.99 -17.06 11.42
N GLN A 448 -28.10 -16.65 10.54
CA GLN A 448 -26.94 -17.43 10.17
C GLN A 448 -25.71 -16.86 10.88
N LEU A 449 -24.99 -17.72 11.58
CA LEU A 449 -23.84 -17.36 12.38
C LEU A 449 -22.64 -18.16 11.89
N TYR A 450 -21.63 -17.47 11.37
CA TYR A 450 -20.41 -18.07 10.86
C TYR A 450 -19.38 -18.22 11.96
N PRO A 451 -18.47 -19.20 11.85
CA PRO A 451 -17.55 -19.49 12.93
C PRO A 451 -16.53 -18.39 13.11
N ASP A 452 -16.01 -18.31 14.33
CA ASP A 452 -14.90 -17.45 14.65
C ASP A 452 -13.64 -17.91 13.92
N VAL A 453 -12.81 -16.94 13.54
CA VAL A 453 -11.57 -17.20 12.80
C VAL A 453 -10.42 -16.39 13.36
N PHE A 454 -9.21 -16.92 13.25
CA PHE A 454 -7.98 -16.26 13.68
C PHE A 454 -6.92 -16.34 12.59
N THR A 455 -6.39 -15.20 12.19
CA THR A 455 -5.27 -15.12 11.25
C THR A 455 -3.97 -15.48 11.99
N VAL A 456 -3.34 -16.59 11.63
CA VAL A 456 -2.10 -17.10 12.24
C VAL A 456 -0.85 -16.68 11.48
N ALA A 457 -0.96 -16.32 10.20
CA ALA A 457 0.15 -15.87 9.36
C ALA A 457 -0.34 -14.89 8.29
N ASP A 458 0.58 -14.13 7.71
CA ASP A 458 0.30 -13.24 6.57
C ASP A 458 -0.26 -14.07 5.39
N PRO A 459 -1.49 -13.80 4.92
CA PRO A 459 -2.12 -14.60 3.89
C PRO A 459 -1.52 -14.41 2.49
N PHE A 460 -0.66 -13.41 2.28
CA PHE A 460 -0.15 -13.04 0.96
C PHE A 460 1.26 -13.59 0.67
N THR A 461 1.79 -14.46 1.53
CA THR A 461 3.15 -15.02 1.40
C THR A 461 3.29 -16.10 0.33
N GLY A 462 2.18 -16.74 -0.09
CA GLY A 462 2.18 -17.86 -1.03
C GLY A 462 2.75 -19.17 -0.49
N THR A 463 3.06 -19.24 0.81
CA THR A 463 3.59 -20.47 1.44
C THR A 463 2.46 -21.43 1.83
N PRO A 464 2.70 -22.76 1.85
CA PRO A 464 1.63 -23.76 1.97
C PRO A 464 1.07 -23.93 3.38
N GLU A 465 1.66 -23.28 4.39
CA GLU A 465 1.16 -23.32 5.76
C GLU A 465 -0.13 -22.51 5.84
N PRO A 466 -1.12 -22.94 6.62
CA PRO A 466 -2.34 -22.18 6.73
C PRO A 466 -2.18 -20.80 7.36
N LYS A 467 -3.02 -19.88 6.91
CA LYS A 467 -3.01 -18.45 7.20
C LYS A 467 -4.12 -18.07 8.14
N VAL A 468 -5.26 -18.75 8.04
CA VAL A 468 -6.42 -18.50 8.88
C VAL A 468 -6.94 -19.82 9.45
N ARG A 469 -7.28 -19.81 10.74
CA ARG A 469 -7.83 -20.95 11.47
C ARG A 469 -9.25 -20.66 11.88
N VAL A 470 -10.14 -21.62 11.68
CA VAL A 470 -11.45 -21.63 12.33
C VAL A 470 -11.27 -21.99 13.80
N LEU A 471 -11.95 -21.26 14.69
CA LEU A 471 -11.90 -21.46 16.13
C LEU A 471 -13.06 -22.36 16.60
N PRO A 472 -12.82 -23.26 17.57
CA PRO A 472 -13.88 -24.00 18.23
C PRO A 472 -14.66 -23.10 19.20
N GLY A 473 -15.93 -23.45 19.45
CA GLY A 473 -16.71 -22.90 20.56
C GLY A 473 -18.01 -22.21 20.16
N ARG A 474 -18.74 -21.78 21.21
CA ARG A 474 -20.05 -21.15 21.15
C ARG A 474 -19.92 -19.65 21.41
N PRO A 475 -19.84 -18.80 20.38
CA PRO A 475 -19.76 -17.35 20.60
C PRO A 475 -21.01 -16.87 21.35
N ALA A 476 -20.78 -15.98 22.33
CA ALA A 476 -21.87 -15.24 22.96
C ALA A 476 -22.32 -14.13 22.01
N LEU A 477 -23.63 -14.03 21.78
CA LEU A 477 -24.24 -13.02 20.94
C LEU A 477 -25.27 -12.25 21.76
N THR A 478 -25.23 -10.92 21.68
CA THR A 478 -26.26 -10.04 22.25
C THR A 478 -26.95 -9.29 21.12
N LEU A 479 -28.27 -9.42 21.02
CA LEU A 479 -29.08 -8.75 20.00
C LEU A 479 -30.00 -7.70 20.62
N ARG A 480 -30.00 -6.50 20.05
CA ARG A 480 -30.88 -5.37 20.40
C ARG A 480 -31.82 -5.03 19.24
N LEU A 481 -32.62 -6.01 18.84
CA LEU A 481 -33.65 -5.83 17.81
C LEU A 481 -35.00 -5.54 18.49
N PRO A 482 -35.60 -4.34 18.33
CA PRO A 482 -36.89 -4.02 18.96
C PRO A 482 -38.00 -4.99 18.60
N ASP A 483 -37.93 -5.58 17.40
CA ASP A 483 -38.91 -6.55 16.93
C ASP A 483 -38.78 -7.94 17.61
N LEU A 484 -37.63 -8.31 18.18
CA LEU A 484 -37.51 -9.54 18.98
C LEU A 484 -37.74 -9.27 20.47
N GLY A 485 -37.50 -8.04 20.94
CA GLY A 485 -37.51 -7.71 22.35
C GLY A 485 -36.31 -8.29 23.11
N ALA A 486 -36.33 -8.16 24.44
CA ALA A 486 -35.22 -8.59 25.31
C ALA A 486 -35.19 -10.10 25.61
N ARG A 487 -36.27 -10.82 25.31
CA ARG A 487 -36.40 -12.26 25.55
C ARG A 487 -37.03 -12.91 24.33
N PHE A 488 -36.36 -13.92 23.77
CA PHE A 488 -36.81 -14.66 22.59
C PHE A 488 -36.22 -16.08 22.62
N ALA A 489 -36.85 -17.02 21.91
CA ALA A 489 -36.36 -18.38 21.75
C ALA A 489 -35.37 -18.49 20.57
N VAL A 490 -34.36 -19.35 20.72
CA VAL A 490 -33.38 -19.68 19.68
C VAL A 490 -33.58 -21.15 19.30
N ARG A 491 -33.94 -21.41 18.05
CA ARG A 491 -34.26 -22.75 17.54
C ARG A 491 -33.28 -23.13 16.44
N ALA A 492 -32.88 -24.40 16.40
CA ALA A 492 -32.13 -24.92 15.26
C ALA A 492 -32.94 -24.72 13.97
N PHE A 493 -32.29 -24.40 12.86
CA PHE A 493 -32.92 -24.33 11.55
C PHE A 493 -32.08 -25.09 10.52
N ALA A 494 -32.61 -26.20 10.00
CA ALA A 494 -31.88 -27.04 9.07
C ALA A 494 -32.82 -27.64 8.02
N GLY A 495 -32.36 -27.72 6.77
CA GLY A 495 -33.13 -28.32 5.67
C GLY A 495 -34.51 -27.67 5.45
N GLY A 496 -34.63 -26.36 5.72
CA GLY A 496 -35.90 -25.64 5.61
C GLY A 496 -36.91 -25.95 6.72
N ARG A 497 -36.48 -26.55 7.84
CA ARG A 497 -37.34 -26.93 8.96
C ARG A 497 -36.85 -26.30 10.26
N ALA A 498 -37.80 -25.86 11.08
CA ALA A 498 -37.52 -25.45 12.46
C ALA A 498 -37.34 -26.71 13.33
N GLY A 499 -36.19 -26.80 13.99
CA GLY A 499 -35.86 -27.86 14.92
C GLY A 499 -36.21 -27.53 16.36
N GLU A 500 -35.53 -28.22 17.28
CA GLU A 500 -35.70 -28.01 18.71
C GLU A 500 -35.24 -26.62 19.17
N ARG A 501 -35.73 -26.20 20.34
CA ARG A 501 -35.28 -24.97 20.99
C ARG A 501 -33.97 -25.25 21.72
N LEU A 502 -32.92 -24.56 21.32
CA LEU A 502 -31.57 -24.72 21.86
C LEU A 502 -31.29 -23.77 23.03
N ALA A 503 -31.87 -22.57 23.00
CA ALA A 503 -31.67 -21.57 24.05
C ALA A 503 -32.87 -20.61 24.16
N VAL A 504 -32.88 -19.84 25.25
CA VAL A 504 -33.75 -18.67 25.43
C VAL A 504 -32.84 -17.48 25.72
N ALA A 505 -32.88 -16.47 24.87
CA ALA A 505 -32.13 -15.24 25.08
C ALA A 505 -32.70 -14.44 26.25
N ARG A 506 -31.82 -13.86 27.06
CA ARG A 506 -32.18 -12.95 28.17
C ARG A 506 -31.40 -11.66 28.00
N GLU A 507 -32.10 -10.53 28.07
CA GLU A 507 -31.53 -9.21 27.72
C GLU A 507 -30.89 -9.23 26.32
N GLY A 508 -31.51 -9.99 25.41
CA GLY A 508 -31.01 -10.21 24.05
C GLY A 508 -29.79 -11.14 23.93
N SER A 509 -29.27 -11.65 25.05
CA SER A 509 -28.02 -12.42 25.09
C SER A 509 -28.24 -13.93 25.12
N PHE A 510 -27.48 -14.66 24.32
CA PHE A 510 -27.47 -16.13 24.23
C PHE A 510 -26.13 -16.65 23.68
N ALA A 511 -25.88 -17.95 23.78
CA ALA A 511 -24.72 -18.61 23.17
C ALA A 511 -25.20 -19.86 22.42
N VAL A 512 -24.72 -20.02 21.19
CA VAL A 512 -24.98 -21.17 20.32
C VAL A 512 -23.73 -21.46 19.49
N ASP A 513 -23.62 -22.66 18.96
CA ASP A 513 -22.57 -22.98 17.98
C ASP A 513 -22.76 -22.10 16.71
N PRO A 514 -21.74 -21.97 15.85
CA PRO A 514 -21.94 -21.48 14.49
C PRO A 514 -22.96 -22.36 13.74
N GLY A 515 -23.88 -21.76 13.01
CA GLY A 515 -24.98 -22.48 12.39
C GLY A 515 -26.11 -21.59 11.88
N ASP A 516 -27.26 -22.22 11.61
CA ASP A 516 -28.46 -21.58 11.10
C ASP A 516 -29.60 -21.75 12.11
N TYR A 517 -30.27 -20.65 12.43
CA TYR A 517 -31.18 -20.54 13.56
C TYR A 517 -32.43 -19.74 13.22
N LEU A 518 -33.51 -20.07 13.90
CA LEU A 518 -34.74 -19.30 13.90
C LEU A 518 -34.93 -18.66 15.27
N LEU A 519 -34.99 -17.33 15.29
CA LEU A 519 -35.21 -16.52 16.48
C LEU A 519 -36.69 -16.11 16.52
N THR A 520 -37.38 -16.42 17.62
CA THR A 520 -38.81 -16.14 17.77
C THR A 520 -39.10 -15.39 19.06
N ARG A 521 -39.79 -14.25 18.96
CA ARG A 521 -40.24 -13.44 20.12
C ARG A 521 -41.03 -14.30 21.11
N ASP A 522 -41.92 -15.13 20.59
CA ASP A 522 -42.74 -16.05 21.37
C ASP A 522 -42.08 -17.43 21.48
N ASP A 523 -42.39 -18.14 22.56
CA ASP A 523 -41.92 -19.52 22.78
C ASP A 523 -42.60 -20.52 21.84
N ALA A 524 -43.71 -20.16 21.21
CA ALA A 524 -44.41 -21.02 20.24
C ALA A 524 -43.57 -21.22 18.96
N ALA A 525 -43.65 -22.42 18.38
CA ALA A 525 -43.08 -22.64 17.06
C ALA A 525 -43.85 -21.83 16.01
N PRO A 526 -43.17 -21.18 15.04
CA PRO A 526 -43.85 -20.41 14.02
C PRO A 526 -44.63 -21.32 13.07
N PRO A 527 -45.72 -20.83 12.43
CA PRO A 527 -46.49 -21.61 11.46
C PRO A 527 -45.64 -22.09 10.28
N ALA A 528 -46.02 -23.22 9.68
CA ALA A 528 -45.29 -23.83 8.54
C ALA A 528 -45.08 -22.88 7.35
N GLU A 529 -46.04 -21.99 7.09
CA GLU A 529 -45.90 -20.94 6.07
C GLU A 529 -44.74 -19.99 6.40
N THR A 530 -44.62 -19.55 7.66
CA THR A 530 -43.53 -18.68 8.09
C THR A 530 -42.18 -19.41 7.96
N VAL A 531 -42.12 -20.68 8.34
CA VAL A 531 -40.91 -21.53 8.18
C VAL A 531 -40.53 -21.66 6.70
N SER A 532 -41.50 -21.78 5.80
CA SER A 532 -41.25 -21.83 4.35
C SER A 532 -40.70 -20.50 3.83
N ARG A 533 -41.24 -19.36 4.30
CA ARG A 533 -40.66 -18.03 3.98
C ARG A 533 -39.24 -17.90 4.50
N VAL A 534 -38.97 -18.32 5.74
CA VAL A 534 -37.63 -18.33 6.35
C VAL A 534 -36.64 -19.10 5.47
N ALA A 535 -37.03 -20.27 4.97
CA ALA A 535 -36.19 -21.10 4.10
C ALA A 535 -35.80 -20.37 2.81
N ALA A 536 -36.71 -19.57 2.24
CA ALA A 536 -36.51 -18.89 0.97
C ALA A 536 -35.68 -17.58 1.06
N LEU A 537 -35.59 -16.96 2.26
CA LEU A 537 -34.88 -15.69 2.47
C LEU A 537 -33.37 -15.75 2.21
N ALA A 538 -32.75 -16.89 2.51
CA ALA A 538 -31.31 -17.07 2.46
C ALA A 538 -30.98 -18.51 2.02
N PRO A 539 -29.83 -18.74 1.39
CA PRO A 539 -29.35 -20.08 1.05
C PRO A 539 -29.15 -20.92 2.31
N ARG A 540 -28.85 -22.21 2.15
CA ARG A 540 -28.38 -23.04 3.26
C ARG A 540 -27.10 -22.45 3.87
N TRP A 541 -26.94 -22.61 5.17
CA TRP A 541 -25.69 -22.27 5.84
C TRP A 541 -24.60 -23.27 5.46
N VAL A 542 -23.39 -22.76 5.26
CA VAL A 542 -22.22 -23.52 4.81
C VAL A 542 -21.03 -23.02 5.59
N ALA A 543 -20.29 -23.94 6.21
CA ALA A 543 -18.99 -23.69 6.81
C ALA A 543 -18.24 -25.03 6.89
N PRO A 544 -16.91 -25.01 7.10
CA PRO A 544 -16.16 -26.22 7.40
C PRO A 544 -16.71 -26.89 8.67
N PRO A 545 -16.48 -28.19 8.86
CA PRO A 545 -16.77 -28.86 10.11
C PRO A 545 -16.15 -28.10 11.30
N PRO A 546 -16.77 -28.16 12.50
CA PRO A 546 -16.21 -27.52 13.68
C PRO A 546 -14.77 -27.96 13.89
N ALA A 547 -13.90 -27.01 14.24
CA ALA A 547 -12.55 -27.33 14.66
C ALA A 547 -12.61 -28.27 15.89
N PRO A 548 -11.69 -29.24 16.02
CA PRO A 548 -11.62 -30.10 17.20
C PRO A 548 -11.57 -29.27 18.50
N GLU A 549 -12.20 -29.72 19.58
CA GLU A 549 -12.18 -28.98 20.86
C GLU A 549 -10.76 -28.83 21.46
N THR A 550 -9.81 -29.64 20.99
CA THR A 550 -8.44 -29.73 21.49
C THR A 550 -7.41 -28.91 20.69
N VAL A 551 -7.83 -27.89 19.92
CA VAL A 551 -6.84 -26.99 19.28
C VAL A 551 -6.04 -26.26 20.37
N GLY A 552 -4.71 -26.31 20.27
CA GLY A 552 -3.81 -25.52 21.12
C GLY A 552 -4.06 -24.01 20.97
N PRO A 553 -3.51 -23.19 21.87
CA PRO A 553 -3.61 -21.73 21.73
C PRO A 553 -3.05 -21.26 20.38
N LEU A 554 -3.68 -20.26 19.77
CA LEU A 554 -3.17 -19.62 18.56
C LEU A 554 -2.55 -18.29 18.94
N LEU A 555 -1.43 -17.95 18.30
CA LEU A 555 -0.64 -16.79 18.66
C LEU A 555 0.01 -16.20 17.41
N ARG A 556 -0.13 -14.89 17.26
CA ARG A 556 0.74 -14.06 16.42
C ARG A 556 1.18 -12.86 17.21
N ALA A 557 2.31 -12.26 16.90
CA ALA A 557 2.76 -11.09 17.62
C ALA A 557 3.52 -10.12 16.73
N THR A 558 3.50 -8.85 17.14
CA THR A 558 4.24 -7.78 16.50
C THR A 558 5.06 -7.07 17.57
N ALA A 559 6.38 -7.06 17.38
CA ALA A 559 7.31 -6.29 18.21
C ALA A 559 8.02 -5.26 17.34
N ARG A 560 8.22 -4.04 17.87
CA ARG A 560 9.06 -3.06 17.18
C ARG A 560 10.49 -3.62 17.11
N PRO A 561 11.15 -3.59 15.94
CA PRO A 561 12.50 -4.14 15.79
C PRO A 561 13.56 -3.31 16.53
N GLN A 562 13.18 -2.15 17.06
CA GLN A 562 14.05 -1.24 17.79
C GLN A 562 13.34 -0.74 19.04
N TRP A 563 14.13 -0.60 20.09
CA TRP A 563 13.70 -0.12 21.40
C TRP A 563 14.77 0.83 21.95
N ARG A 564 14.34 1.87 22.66
CA ARG A 564 15.27 2.86 23.24
C ARG A 564 15.74 2.39 24.61
N ALA A 565 17.04 2.15 24.75
CA ALA A 565 17.65 1.78 26.03
C ALA A 565 17.22 2.71 27.17
N GLY A 566 16.78 2.13 28.30
CA GLY A 566 16.28 2.87 29.46
C GLY A 566 14.83 3.37 29.36
N GLN A 567 14.12 3.13 28.26
CA GLN A 567 12.67 3.39 28.14
C GLN A 567 11.87 2.10 28.29
N PRO A 568 10.58 2.12 28.66
CA PRO A 568 9.80 0.89 28.65
C PRO A 568 9.68 0.29 27.22
N LEU A 569 9.67 -1.03 27.09
CA LEU A 569 9.38 -1.75 25.84
C LEU A 569 7.96 -2.30 25.87
N GLU A 570 7.08 -1.76 25.02
CA GLU A 570 5.75 -2.30 24.80
C GLU A 570 5.77 -3.42 23.77
N LEU A 571 5.12 -4.54 24.10
CA LEU A 571 5.02 -5.74 23.29
C LEU A 571 3.55 -6.03 23.04
N HIS A 572 3.22 -6.37 21.79
CA HIS A 572 1.87 -6.64 21.37
C HIS A 572 1.77 -8.05 20.81
N ALA A 573 0.76 -8.78 21.24
CA ALA A 573 0.41 -10.08 20.71
C ALA A 573 -1.08 -10.13 20.41
N GLU A 574 -1.44 -10.95 19.43
CA GLU A 574 -2.80 -11.41 19.27
C GLU A 574 -2.87 -12.90 19.54
N ALA A 575 -3.87 -13.34 20.28
CA ALA A 575 -4.06 -14.75 20.56
C ALA A 575 -5.53 -15.15 20.66
N ALA A 576 -5.77 -16.42 20.42
CA ALA A 576 -7.04 -17.10 20.65
C ALA A 576 -6.79 -18.39 21.42
N LEU A 577 -7.80 -18.84 22.18
CA LEU A 577 -7.73 -20.04 23.03
C LEU A 577 -6.59 -20.02 24.07
N ALA A 578 -6.01 -18.85 24.34
CA ALA A 578 -4.96 -18.63 25.32
C ALA A 578 -5.57 -18.14 26.65
N THR A 579 -5.17 -18.76 27.75
CA THR A 579 -5.47 -18.31 29.11
C THR A 579 -4.36 -17.42 29.66
N GLN A 580 -3.14 -17.57 29.16
CA GLN A 580 -1.98 -16.77 29.54
C GLN A 580 -1.07 -16.55 28.35
N ILE A 581 -0.51 -15.35 28.23
CA ILE A 581 0.50 -15.01 27.23
C ILE A 581 1.70 -14.39 27.93
N THR A 582 2.88 -14.90 27.65
CA THR A 582 4.14 -14.31 28.10
C THR A 582 5.01 -13.97 26.90
N ALA A 583 5.81 -12.92 27.01
CA ALA A 583 6.89 -12.64 26.09
C ALA A 583 8.20 -12.78 26.84
N ARG A 584 9.07 -13.66 26.34
CA ARG A 584 10.41 -13.90 26.86
C ARG A 584 11.43 -13.30 25.90
N LEU A 585 12.34 -12.51 26.44
CA LEU A 585 13.46 -11.93 25.73
C LEU A 585 14.76 -12.52 26.27
N VAL A 586 15.67 -12.92 25.39
CA VAL A 586 16.99 -13.46 25.73
C VAL A 586 18.09 -12.68 25.02
N SER A 587 19.02 -12.10 25.76
CA SER A 587 20.16 -11.37 25.18
C SER A 587 21.24 -12.32 24.65
N ALA A 588 22.11 -11.81 23.76
CA ALA A 588 23.26 -12.59 23.27
C ALA A 588 24.20 -13.06 24.40
N GLY A 589 24.27 -12.33 25.51
CA GLY A 589 25.02 -12.69 26.72
C GLY A 589 24.26 -13.58 27.70
N GLY A 590 23.07 -14.08 27.34
CA GLY A 590 22.27 -15.00 28.15
C GLY A 590 21.39 -14.35 29.22
N ARG A 591 21.30 -13.01 29.29
CA ARG A 591 20.35 -12.33 30.21
C ARG A 591 18.94 -12.58 29.71
N ARG A 592 18.00 -12.74 30.64
CA ARG A 592 16.59 -13.04 30.35
C ARG A 592 15.69 -11.98 30.96
N ALA A 593 14.68 -11.57 30.21
CA ALA A 593 13.58 -10.74 30.68
C ALA A 593 12.27 -11.40 30.25
N GLU A 594 11.23 -11.34 31.07
CA GLU A 594 9.94 -11.95 30.77
C GLU A 594 8.82 -11.04 31.28
N VAL A 595 7.76 -10.91 30.48
CA VAL A 595 6.56 -10.14 30.84
C VAL A 595 5.31 -10.94 30.48
N THR A 596 4.33 -10.95 31.37
CA THR A 596 2.99 -11.46 31.08
C THR A 596 2.19 -10.35 30.39
N LEU A 597 1.61 -10.64 29.23
CA LEU A 597 0.79 -9.70 28.50
C LEU A 597 -0.65 -9.77 29.01
N ALA A 598 -1.25 -8.61 29.25
CA ALA A 598 -2.64 -8.46 29.65
C ALA A 598 -3.52 -8.10 28.44
N PRO A 599 -4.82 -8.40 28.45
CA PRO A 599 -5.74 -7.93 27.42
C PRO A 599 -5.68 -6.39 27.29
N ALA A 600 -5.60 -5.89 26.04
CA ALA A 600 -5.49 -4.46 25.78
C ALA A 600 -6.76 -3.68 26.17
N GLU A 601 -7.93 -4.33 26.21
CA GLU A 601 -9.19 -3.76 26.69
C GLU A 601 -9.79 -4.58 27.84
N PRO A 602 -10.02 -3.98 29.03
CA PRO A 602 -10.52 -4.69 30.21
C PRO A 602 -11.97 -5.21 30.10
N SER A 603 -12.79 -4.64 29.21
CA SER A 603 -14.24 -4.90 29.12
C SER A 603 -14.62 -5.97 28.09
N ALA A 604 -13.71 -6.36 27.19
CA ALA A 604 -13.98 -7.39 26.22
C ALA A 604 -13.44 -8.73 26.73
N ARG A 605 -14.32 -9.57 27.29
CA ARG A 605 -14.04 -11.00 27.55
C ARG A 605 -13.55 -11.77 26.30
N ALA A 606 -13.59 -11.14 25.12
CA ALA A 606 -13.14 -11.63 23.83
C ALA A 606 -11.97 -10.82 23.23
N SER A 607 -11.28 -9.95 23.97
CA SER A 607 -10.13 -9.21 23.44
C SER A 607 -9.04 -10.20 23.02
N ARG A 608 -8.84 -10.31 21.72
CA ARG A 608 -7.76 -11.13 21.13
C ARG A 608 -6.43 -10.39 21.11
N ARG A 609 -6.40 -9.10 21.46
CA ARG A 609 -5.20 -8.27 21.56
C ARG A 609 -4.70 -8.21 22.99
N PHE A 610 -3.41 -8.44 23.14
CA PHE A 610 -2.70 -8.45 24.40
C PHE A 610 -1.50 -7.53 24.33
N MET A 611 -1.22 -6.85 25.43
CA MET A 611 -0.13 -5.90 25.56
C MET A 611 0.60 -6.12 26.88
N GLY A 612 1.92 -5.97 26.85
CA GLY A 612 2.76 -6.05 28.03
C GLY A 612 3.94 -5.10 27.91
N THR A 613 4.37 -4.56 29.03
CA THR A 613 5.44 -3.55 29.06
C THR A 613 6.59 -4.06 29.91
N LEU A 614 7.78 -4.16 29.32
CA LEU A 614 9.02 -4.40 30.06
C LEU A 614 9.61 -3.06 30.54
N PRO A 615 9.98 -2.93 31.82
CA PRO A 615 10.71 -1.76 32.32
C PRO A 615 12.03 -1.56 31.58
N GLY A 616 12.43 -0.30 31.39
CA GLY A 616 13.58 0.01 30.55
C GLY A 616 14.95 -0.35 31.14
N ASP A 617 15.00 -0.56 32.45
CA ASP A 617 16.16 -1.05 33.21
C ASP A 617 16.26 -2.59 33.20
N ALA A 618 15.18 -3.30 32.87
CA ALA A 618 15.19 -4.76 32.71
C ALA A 618 15.95 -5.20 31.44
N LEU A 619 16.18 -4.28 30.50
CA LEU A 619 16.81 -4.55 29.22
C LEU A 619 18.12 -3.75 29.09
N ALA A 620 19.24 -4.46 29.02
CA ALA A 620 20.52 -3.86 28.68
C ALA A 620 20.60 -3.53 27.17
N PRO A 621 21.36 -2.49 26.77
CA PRO A 621 21.68 -2.26 25.37
C PRO A 621 22.27 -3.51 24.71
N GLY A 622 21.78 -3.87 23.52
CA GLY A 622 22.27 -5.04 22.76
C GLY A 622 21.15 -5.78 22.02
N ALA A 623 21.50 -6.89 21.37
CA ALA A 623 20.54 -7.74 20.68
C ALA A 623 19.80 -8.66 21.66
N TRP A 624 18.48 -8.75 21.47
CA TRP A 624 17.58 -9.63 22.22
C TRP A 624 16.77 -10.48 21.24
N GLY A 625 16.78 -11.79 21.41
CA GLY A 625 15.80 -12.67 20.78
C GLY A 625 14.49 -12.60 21.57
N ILE A 626 13.36 -12.52 20.87
CA ILE A 626 12.03 -12.48 21.47
C ILE A 626 11.23 -13.72 21.08
N THR A 627 10.59 -14.33 22.07
CA THR A 627 9.65 -15.44 21.87
C THR A 627 8.40 -15.14 22.67
N PHE A 628 7.25 -15.13 22.00
CA PHE A 628 5.96 -15.08 22.67
C PHE A 628 5.50 -16.50 22.93
N ARG A 629 4.85 -16.74 24.07
CA ARG A 629 4.32 -18.03 24.47
C ARG A 629 2.89 -17.85 24.93
N ALA A 630 1.97 -18.54 24.27
CA ALA A 630 0.58 -18.65 24.66
C ALA A 630 0.35 -20.02 25.30
N SER A 631 -0.29 -20.05 26.47
CA SER A 631 -0.71 -21.27 27.15
C SER A 631 -2.23 -21.31 27.23
N GLY A 632 -2.82 -22.48 27.05
CA GLY A 632 -4.27 -22.70 27.08
C GLY A 632 -4.62 -24.15 27.38
N ALA A 633 -5.92 -24.48 27.37
CA ALA A 633 -6.39 -25.83 27.70
C ALA A 633 -5.82 -26.91 26.76
N GLY A 634 -5.59 -26.56 25.48
CA GLY A 634 -5.00 -27.44 24.47
C GLY A 634 -3.47 -27.49 24.45
N GLY A 635 -2.78 -26.89 25.44
CA GLY A 635 -1.32 -26.91 25.55
C GLY A 635 -0.67 -25.54 25.40
N VAL A 636 0.46 -25.50 24.72
CA VAL A 636 1.33 -24.32 24.61
C VAL A 636 1.74 -24.11 23.16
N THR A 637 1.69 -22.87 22.71
CA THR A 637 2.14 -22.44 21.39
C THR A 637 3.12 -21.28 21.57
N GLU A 638 4.22 -21.33 20.81
CA GLU A 638 5.22 -20.26 20.80
C GLU A 638 5.14 -19.50 19.48
N TYR A 639 5.56 -18.24 19.48
CA TYR A 639 5.66 -17.42 18.28
C TYR A 639 6.97 -16.65 18.31
N PRO A 640 7.84 -16.81 17.29
CA PRO A 640 7.74 -17.84 16.22
C PRO A 640 7.91 -19.27 16.77
N ASP A 641 7.29 -20.30 16.17
CA ASP A 641 7.42 -21.71 16.60
C ASP A 641 8.52 -22.48 15.85
N ALA A 642 8.81 -23.72 16.26
CA ALA A 642 9.83 -24.58 15.65
C ALA A 642 9.44 -25.19 14.28
N ALA A 643 8.15 -25.20 13.91
CA ALA A 643 7.67 -25.73 12.63
C ALA A 643 7.63 -24.63 11.53
N THR A 644 7.45 -23.38 11.95
CA THR A 644 7.69 -22.14 11.22
C THR A 644 9.14 -21.66 11.36
N ALA A 645 9.98 -22.39 12.12
CA ALA A 645 11.44 -22.25 12.08
C ALA A 645 11.96 -22.81 10.76
N GLY A 646 11.89 -21.95 9.76
CA GLY A 646 12.09 -22.26 8.34
C GLY A 646 11.66 -21.09 7.46
N ALA A 647 10.80 -20.20 7.97
CA ALA A 647 10.74 -18.82 7.54
C ALA A 647 11.72 -18.01 8.40
N SER A 648 12.82 -17.58 7.82
CA SER A 648 13.58 -16.45 8.37
C SER A 648 12.62 -15.26 8.48
N TRP A 649 12.20 -14.92 9.69
CA TRP A 649 11.61 -13.61 9.97
C TRP A 649 12.72 -12.59 9.77
N PHE A 650 12.89 -12.14 8.52
CA PHE A 650 13.79 -11.07 8.23
C PHE A 650 13.15 -9.78 8.77
N PRO A 651 13.81 -9.08 9.71
CA PRO A 651 13.45 -7.70 9.95
C PRO A 651 13.49 -6.96 8.60
N THR A 652 12.56 -6.04 8.35
CA THR A 652 12.91 -4.90 7.52
C THR A 652 14.17 -4.30 8.13
N GLU A 653 15.27 -4.43 7.39
CA GLU A 653 16.62 -4.09 7.81
C GLU A 653 16.62 -2.76 8.61
N PRO A 654 17.36 -2.63 9.72
CA PRO A 654 17.80 -1.30 10.15
C PRO A 654 18.44 -0.58 8.96
N PRO A 655 18.49 0.76 8.91
CA PRO A 655 19.23 1.46 7.87
C PRO A 655 20.58 0.78 7.75
N ARG A 656 20.86 0.20 6.57
CA ARG A 656 22.03 -0.65 6.40
C ARG A 656 23.22 0.13 6.95
N THR A 657 23.89 -0.43 7.96
CA THR A 657 25.14 0.11 8.46
C THR A 657 26.24 -0.84 8.00
N VAL A 658 27.04 -0.44 7.02
CA VAL A 658 28.20 -1.20 6.57
C VAL A 658 29.41 -0.58 7.23
N ALA A 659 29.93 -1.23 8.28
CA ALA A 659 31.16 -0.79 8.92
C ALA A 659 32.29 -0.80 7.88
N LEU A 660 32.89 0.36 7.64
CA LEU A 660 33.95 0.49 6.65
C LEU A 660 35.30 0.10 7.21
N ILE A 661 35.54 0.44 8.48
CA ILE A 661 36.74 0.04 9.20
C ILE A 661 36.35 -0.58 10.53
N ARG A 662 37.02 -1.68 10.86
CA ARG A 662 37.25 -2.02 12.26
C ARG A 662 38.54 -1.32 12.66
N LEU A 663 38.51 -0.50 13.70
CA LEU A 663 39.72 0.09 14.23
C LEU A 663 40.66 -1.06 14.64
N PRO A 664 41.92 -1.07 14.16
CA PRO A 664 42.86 -2.12 14.49
C PRO A 664 43.14 -2.14 15.99
N GLU A 665 43.32 -3.34 16.56
CA GLU A 665 43.65 -3.52 17.98
C GLU A 665 44.99 -2.87 18.34
N GLN A 666 45.96 -2.91 17.42
CA GLN A 666 47.22 -2.19 17.53
C GLN A 666 47.21 -0.92 16.67
N PRO A 667 47.67 0.23 17.20
CA PRO A 667 47.67 1.47 16.44
C PRO A 667 48.62 1.36 15.23
N PRO A 668 48.20 1.80 14.03
CA PRO A 668 49.06 1.78 12.85
C PRO A 668 50.25 2.73 13.02
N ARG A 669 51.35 2.47 12.30
CA ARG A 669 52.49 3.39 12.29
C ARG A 669 52.07 4.74 11.69
N ALA A 670 52.39 5.83 12.37
CA ALA A 670 52.21 7.17 11.83
C ALA A 670 53.02 7.34 10.52
N ALA A 671 52.39 7.94 9.51
CA ALA A 671 53.01 8.35 8.27
C ALA A 671 53.14 9.88 8.26
N GLY A 672 54.31 10.38 7.90
CA GLY A 672 54.61 11.80 7.86
C GLY A 672 55.42 12.18 6.62
N HIS A 673 55.07 13.30 6.00
CA HIS A 673 55.96 14.07 5.15
C HIS A 673 56.29 15.35 5.94
N GLY A 674 57.57 15.69 6.15
CA GLY A 674 57.98 16.88 6.94
C GLY A 674 58.80 16.55 8.21
N THR A 675 59.11 17.57 9.02
CA THR A 675 60.03 17.52 10.19
C THR A 675 59.33 17.40 11.56
N GLY A 676 58.00 17.28 11.60
CA GLY A 676 57.23 17.23 12.85
C GLY A 676 56.98 15.80 13.36
N ASP A 677 56.98 15.62 14.68
CA ASP A 677 56.68 14.35 15.34
C ASP A 677 55.18 14.03 15.30
N ALA A 678 54.83 12.86 14.73
CA ALA A 678 53.47 12.34 14.69
C ALA A 678 53.39 10.96 15.33
N SER A 679 52.34 10.72 16.12
CA SER A 679 52.07 9.43 16.75
C SER A 679 50.61 9.01 16.56
N VAL A 680 50.39 7.70 16.54
CA VAL A 680 49.05 7.11 16.59
C VAL A 680 48.98 6.18 17.78
N ALA A 681 47.94 6.31 18.60
CA ALA A 681 47.73 5.48 19.77
C ALA A 681 46.27 5.04 19.87
N SER A 682 46.02 3.86 20.41
CA SER A 682 44.68 3.44 20.76
C SER A 682 44.26 4.13 22.07
N VAL A 683 43.04 4.64 22.12
CA VAL A 683 42.48 5.32 23.28
C VAL A 683 41.14 4.68 23.62
N GLN A 684 40.96 4.36 24.90
CA GLN A 684 39.70 3.92 25.46
C GLN A 684 39.08 5.08 26.25
N ASP A 685 37.85 5.46 25.93
CA ASP A 685 37.08 6.47 26.65
C ASP A 685 35.67 5.96 26.91
N GLY A 686 35.42 5.53 28.16
CA GLY A 686 34.23 4.77 28.52
C GLY A 686 34.11 3.49 27.69
N ALA A 687 32.98 3.31 27.01
CA ALA A 687 32.74 2.17 26.11
C ALA A 687 33.33 2.34 24.70
N ARG A 688 33.94 3.50 24.37
CA ARG A 688 34.44 3.79 23.02
C ARG A 688 35.93 3.49 22.90
N HIS A 689 36.26 2.65 21.93
CA HIS A 689 37.63 2.44 21.45
C HIS A 689 37.88 3.37 20.25
N ALA A 690 39.00 4.07 20.22
CA ALA A 690 39.34 5.04 19.17
C ALA A 690 40.83 5.02 18.81
N LEU A 691 41.16 5.41 17.58
CA LEU A 691 42.53 5.74 17.20
C LEU A 691 42.76 7.24 17.35
N ARG A 692 43.70 7.61 18.22
CA ARG A 692 44.20 8.98 18.38
C ARG A 692 45.38 9.22 17.46
N LEU A 693 45.24 10.15 16.51
CA LEU A 693 46.35 10.78 15.82
C LEU A 693 46.80 11.99 16.63
N THR A 694 48.10 12.14 16.90
CA THR A 694 48.69 13.33 17.52
C THR A 694 49.84 13.82 16.67
N VAL A 695 49.88 15.12 16.37
CA VAL A 695 50.90 15.79 15.58
C VAL A 695 51.38 17.00 16.35
N ALA A 696 52.64 17.01 16.78
CA ALA A 696 53.18 18.03 17.68
C ALA A 696 53.25 19.42 17.03
N ASP A 697 53.52 19.49 15.73
CA ASP A 697 53.62 20.73 14.94
C ASP A 697 53.10 20.52 13.51
N VAL A 698 52.31 21.46 13.01
CA VAL A 698 51.70 21.44 11.67
C VAL A 698 52.20 22.66 10.87
N GLY A 699 53.44 22.67 10.38
CA GLY A 699 54.12 23.89 9.90
C GLY A 699 54.33 24.08 8.38
N ALA A 700 54.72 25.30 7.99
CA ALA A 700 54.96 25.74 6.60
C ALA A 700 56.24 25.11 6.00
N GLY A 701 56.12 23.91 5.45
CA GLY A 701 57.23 23.22 4.80
C GLY A 701 56.93 21.84 4.21
N ARG A 702 55.65 21.54 3.90
CA ARG A 702 55.12 20.22 3.50
C ARG A 702 54.88 19.21 4.64
N ALA A 703 54.44 19.68 5.82
CA ALA A 703 54.05 18.79 6.91
C ALA A 703 52.63 18.19 6.70
N ALA A 704 52.56 16.94 6.26
CA ALA A 704 51.35 16.11 6.25
C ALA A 704 51.60 14.93 7.19
N ALA A 705 50.80 14.76 8.23
CA ALA A 705 50.95 13.68 9.19
C ALA A 705 49.63 12.97 9.43
N GLY A 706 49.67 11.65 9.60
CA GLY A 706 48.46 10.85 9.72
C GLY A 706 48.74 9.37 9.76
N TYR A 707 47.74 8.58 9.40
CA TYR A 707 47.91 7.16 9.16
C TYR A 707 47.04 6.69 7.99
N SER A 708 47.44 5.57 7.41
CA SER A 708 46.68 4.92 6.34
C SER A 708 46.48 3.45 6.66
N LEU A 709 45.23 3.03 6.74
CA LEU A 709 44.83 1.65 6.98
C LEU A 709 44.63 0.93 5.64
N PRO A 710 45.02 -0.35 5.50
CA PRO A 710 44.55 -1.18 4.41
C PRO A 710 43.03 -1.19 4.38
N PHE A 711 42.44 -0.94 3.21
CA PHE A 711 41.00 -0.91 3.04
C PHE A 711 40.65 -1.45 1.67
N ALA A 712 39.89 -2.55 1.63
CA ALA A 712 39.28 -3.07 0.43
C ALA A 712 37.79 -2.75 0.50
N ALA A 713 37.29 -1.95 -0.45
CA ALA A 713 35.85 -1.75 -0.58
C ALA A 713 35.23 -3.04 -1.11
N ASP A 714 34.13 -3.50 -0.51
CA ASP A 714 33.25 -4.49 -1.14
C ASP A 714 32.24 -3.74 -2.03
N PRO A 715 32.42 -3.73 -3.37
CA PRO A 715 31.54 -2.96 -4.25
C PRO A 715 30.10 -3.49 -4.25
N ALA A 716 29.87 -4.75 -3.83
CA ALA A 716 28.54 -5.34 -3.72
C ALA A 716 27.80 -4.84 -2.47
N ALA A 717 28.51 -4.62 -1.36
CA ALA A 717 27.95 -4.03 -0.13
C ALA A 717 27.62 -2.53 -0.28
N LEU A 718 28.27 -1.84 -1.22
CA LEU A 718 28.06 -0.42 -1.52
C LEU A 718 27.02 -0.15 -2.62
N ARG A 719 26.57 -1.19 -3.32
CA ARG A 719 25.43 -1.09 -4.22
C ARG A 719 24.16 -1.06 -3.37
N PRO A 720 23.33 0.00 -3.41
CA PRO A 720 21.97 -0.14 -2.91
C PRO A 720 21.36 -1.34 -3.67
N ALA A 721 20.73 -2.27 -2.95
CA ALA A 721 19.96 -3.30 -3.63
C ALA A 721 18.93 -2.56 -4.51
N ASP A 722 19.00 -2.75 -5.82
CA ASP A 722 17.98 -2.30 -6.75
C ASP A 722 16.67 -3.00 -6.36
N ARG A 723 15.80 -2.30 -5.65
CA ARG A 723 14.40 -2.73 -5.54
C ARG A 723 13.73 -2.29 -6.84
N ASN A 724 13.53 -3.23 -7.76
CA ASN A 724 12.72 -3.06 -8.97
C ASN A 724 13.20 -1.98 -9.96
N GLY A 725 14.51 -1.82 -10.17
CA GLY A 725 15.03 -0.97 -11.26
C GLY A 725 14.81 0.54 -11.10
N ALA A 726 14.43 1.01 -9.90
CA ALA A 726 14.40 2.43 -9.56
C ALA A 726 15.44 2.73 -8.45
N PRO A 727 16.33 3.72 -8.64
CA PRO A 727 17.37 4.02 -7.65
C PRO A 727 16.78 4.48 -6.30
N VAL A 728 17.33 3.96 -5.20
CA VAL A 728 17.04 4.46 -3.85
C VAL A 728 17.50 5.93 -3.79
N PRO A 729 16.59 6.88 -3.56
CA PRO A 729 16.80 8.29 -3.90
C PRO A 729 17.84 9.07 -3.10
N LEU A 730 18.20 8.63 -1.89
CA LEU A 730 19.20 9.32 -1.07
C LEU A 730 20.55 8.59 -1.02
N GLY A 731 20.63 7.34 -1.51
CA GLY A 731 21.85 6.54 -1.44
C GLY A 731 22.37 6.30 -0.02
N TRP A 732 23.69 6.32 0.13
CA TRP A 732 24.42 6.10 1.38
C TRP A 732 25.05 7.38 1.92
N GLY A 733 25.34 7.44 3.21
CA GLY A 733 26.10 8.50 3.86
C GLY A 733 27.20 7.92 4.75
N LEU A 734 28.33 8.62 4.84
CA LEU A 734 29.49 8.25 5.63
C LEU A 734 29.33 8.80 7.05
N ARG A 735 29.00 7.93 8.00
CA ARG A 735 28.93 8.24 9.43
C ARG A 735 30.32 8.19 10.05
N ILE A 736 30.69 9.26 10.76
CA ILE A 736 32.01 9.50 11.34
C ILE A 736 31.81 9.89 12.81
N VAL A 737 32.41 9.14 13.72
CA VAL A 737 32.42 9.48 15.15
C VAL A 737 33.83 9.87 15.56
N ALA A 738 34.03 11.15 15.87
CA ALA A 738 35.36 11.70 16.14
C ALA A 738 35.33 12.86 17.15
N ARG A 739 36.49 13.14 17.77
CA ARG A 739 36.74 14.34 18.59
C ARG A 739 38.16 14.85 18.40
N GLY A 740 38.39 16.11 18.74
CA GLY A 740 39.72 16.73 18.79
C GLY A 740 40.27 16.84 20.21
N GLY A 741 41.59 16.93 20.34
CA GLY A 741 42.26 17.25 21.62
C GLY A 741 42.13 18.72 22.03
N ALA A 742 41.84 19.61 21.08
CA ALA A 742 41.59 21.03 21.29
C ALA A 742 40.47 21.53 20.36
N SER A 743 39.88 22.68 20.68
CA SER A 743 38.88 23.30 19.82
C SER A 743 39.50 23.67 18.46
N GLY A 744 38.86 23.22 17.37
CA GLY A 744 39.32 23.54 16.01
C GLY A 744 40.29 22.54 15.38
N ALA A 745 40.47 21.34 15.95
CA ALA A 745 41.21 20.25 15.33
C ALA A 745 40.57 19.83 13.98
N ARG A 746 41.42 19.49 12.99
CA ARG A 746 40.99 19.17 11.62
C ARG A 746 41.69 17.95 11.06
N ALA A 747 40.92 17.09 10.40
CA ALA A 747 41.45 15.96 9.65
C ALA A 747 40.85 15.90 8.24
N GLU A 748 41.63 15.46 7.27
CA GLU A 748 41.18 14.99 5.98
C GLU A 748 41.04 13.46 6.05
N LEU A 749 39.86 12.96 5.73
CA LEU A 749 39.56 11.53 5.67
C LEU A 749 39.26 11.15 4.23
N GLY A 750 39.93 10.13 3.68
CA GLY A 750 39.74 9.77 2.28
C GLY A 750 40.02 8.32 1.95
N PHE A 751 39.36 7.84 0.90
CA PHE A 751 39.55 6.52 0.28
C PHE A 751 40.52 6.66 -0.89
N ARG A 752 41.67 5.98 -0.83
CA ARG A 752 42.76 6.10 -1.81
C ARG A 752 42.77 4.92 -2.78
N MET A 753 42.74 5.23 -4.07
CA MET A 753 42.93 4.26 -5.14
C MET A 753 44.41 3.90 -5.32
N LYS A 754 44.68 2.78 -5.99
CA LYS A 754 46.04 2.31 -6.34
C LYS A 754 46.90 3.36 -7.04
N ASN A 755 46.28 4.24 -7.82
CA ASN A 755 46.98 5.32 -8.54
C ASN A 755 47.31 6.54 -7.66
N GLY A 756 46.97 6.50 -6.36
CA GLY A 756 47.25 7.55 -5.39
C GLY A 756 46.18 8.64 -5.28
N GLN A 757 45.22 8.71 -6.20
CA GLN A 757 44.08 9.63 -6.17
C GLN A 757 42.97 9.13 -5.23
N GLY A 758 42.05 9.99 -4.80
CA GLY A 758 41.01 9.55 -3.88
C GLY A 758 39.75 10.40 -3.80
N LEU A 759 38.82 9.96 -2.98
CA LEU A 759 37.55 10.62 -2.68
C LEU A 759 37.33 10.62 -1.16
N GLY A 760 36.86 11.72 -0.57
CA GLY A 760 36.77 11.83 0.89
C GLY A 760 36.12 13.12 1.39
N CYS A 761 36.54 13.58 2.56
CA CYS A 761 35.98 14.76 3.23
C CYS A 761 36.98 15.39 4.21
N ASN A 762 36.83 16.70 4.46
CA ASN A 762 37.53 17.40 5.52
C ASN A 762 36.63 17.53 6.74
N LEU A 763 37.15 17.16 7.91
CA LEU A 763 36.48 17.13 9.20
C LEU A 763 37.00 18.25 10.08
N ARG A 764 36.08 18.93 10.76
CA ARG A 764 36.38 19.82 11.88
C ARG A 764 35.69 19.27 13.12
N VAL A 765 36.48 18.94 14.13
CA VAL A 765 35.99 18.26 15.34
C VAL A 765 36.24 19.12 16.58
N GLY A 766 35.25 19.16 17.47
CA GLY A 766 35.35 19.82 18.78
C GLY A 766 36.00 18.90 19.81
N THR A 767 36.19 19.40 21.04
CA THR A 767 36.78 18.63 22.15
C THR A 767 35.89 17.50 22.68
N GLY A 768 34.57 17.58 22.42
CA GLY A 768 33.61 16.52 22.70
C GLY A 768 33.46 15.52 21.55
N TRP A 769 33.00 14.32 21.86
CA TRP A 769 32.59 13.33 20.85
C TRP A 769 31.48 13.90 19.97
N SER A 770 31.75 13.96 18.67
CA SER A 770 30.81 14.39 17.66
C SER A 770 30.54 13.27 16.68
N GLU A 771 29.29 13.17 16.24
CA GLU A 771 28.87 12.28 15.16
C GLU A 771 28.47 13.12 13.96
N THR A 772 29.09 12.85 12.81
CA THR A 772 28.85 13.55 11.55
C THR A 772 28.48 12.52 10.49
N VAL A 773 27.44 12.80 9.69
CA VAL A 773 27.07 11.96 8.54
C VAL A 773 27.25 12.79 7.27
N ILE A 774 28.08 12.30 6.34
CA ILE A 774 28.39 12.97 5.08
C ILE A 774 27.77 12.17 3.94
N PRO A 775 26.73 12.66 3.24
CA PRO A 775 26.16 11.98 2.09
C PRO A 775 27.23 11.54 1.10
N ALA A 776 27.10 10.32 0.58
CA ALA A 776 28.07 9.76 -0.35
C ALA A 776 28.23 10.72 -1.52
N ALA A 777 27.14 11.28 -2.05
CA ALA A 777 27.07 12.27 -3.14
C ALA A 777 27.90 13.55 -2.90
N GLU A 778 28.25 13.82 -1.64
CA GLU A 778 28.90 15.06 -1.22
C GLU A 778 30.39 14.89 -0.87
N LEU A 779 30.94 13.67 -1.00
CA LEU A 779 32.39 13.44 -0.90
C LEU A 779 33.17 14.20 -1.98
N LEU A 780 34.30 14.77 -1.58
CA LEU A 780 35.19 15.64 -2.35
C LEU A 780 36.27 14.84 -3.08
N PRO A 781 36.63 15.22 -4.33
CA PRO A 781 37.85 14.75 -4.98
C PRO A 781 39.09 15.13 -4.16
N LEU A 782 39.93 14.15 -3.84
CA LEU A 782 41.18 14.32 -3.08
C LEU A 782 42.38 13.83 -3.90
N TRP A 783 43.57 14.30 -3.52
CA TRP A 783 44.87 13.80 -4.01
C TRP A 783 45.01 13.76 -5.54
N GLY A 784 44.55 14.82 -6.21
CA GLY A 784 44.67 14.96 -7.67
C GLY A 784 43.62 14.22 -8.48
N LEU A 785 42.52 13.76 -7.87
CA LEU A 785 41.37 13.25 -8.60
C LEU A 785 40.68 14.40 -9.39
N PRO A 786 40.52 14.30 -10.73
CA PRO A 786 40.02 15.42 -11.53
C PRO A 786 38.53 15.71 -11.32
N ALA A 787 37.73 14.65 -11.09
CA ALA A 787 36.30 14.74 -10.80
C ALA A 787 35.85 13.47 -10.06
N ARG A 788 34.76 13.57 -9.31
CA ARG A 788 34.16 12.45 -8.57
C ARG A 788 33.88 11.22 -9.45
N ASP A 789 33.39 11.43 -10.67
CA ASP A 789 33.04 10.35 -11.61
C ASP A 789 34.27 9.58 -12.13
N ALA A 790 35.48 10.09 -11.92
CA ALA A 790 36.71 9.37 -12.21
C ALA A 790 37.08 8.36 -11.09
N PHE A 791 36.41 8.42 -9.93
CA PHE A 791 36.66 7.51 -8.81
C PHE A 791 36.12 6.10 -9.09
N ARG A 792 36.86 5.07 -8.70
CA ARG A 792 36.48 3.66 -8.84
C ARG A 792 36.64 2.93 -7.52
N TRP A 793 35.52 2.54 -6.90
CA TRP A 793 35.52 1.80 -5.63
C TRP A 793 36.33 0.50 -5.68
N SER A 794 36.35 -0.18 -6.83
CA SER A 794 37.14 -1.40 -7.05
C SER A 794 38.66 -1.19 -7.04
N GLU A 795 39.12 0.06 -7.16
CA GLU A 795 40.55 0.40 -7.16
C GLU A 795 41.04 0.91 -5.81
N VAL A 796 40.15 1.06 -4.82
CA VAL A 796 40.49 1.54 -3.48
C VAL A 796 41.28 0.47 -2.73
N GLU A 797 42.42 0.86 -2.16
CA GLU A 797 43.28 -0.03 -1.35
C GLU A 797 43.61 0.51 0.05
N ARG A 798 43.36 1.81 0.30
CA ARG A 798 43.67 2.45 1.58
C ARG A 798 42.57 3.40 2.02
N LEU A 799 42.41 3.52 3.33
CA LEU A 799 41.74 4.65 3.98
C LEU A 799 42.80 5.48 4.69
N SER A 800 42.82 6.79 4.46
CA SER A 800 43.76 7.71 5.09
C SER A 800 43.04 8.69 6.01
N VAL A 801 43.62 8.94 7.18
CA VAL A 801 43.24 10.01 8.10
C VAL A 801 44.48 10.89 8.27
N LEU A 802 44.41 12.11 7.75
CA LEU A 802 45.54 13.02 7.64
C LEU A 802 45.22 14.34 8.34
N THR A 803 46.22 15.00 8.89
CA THR A 803 46.16 16.41 9.24
C THR A 803 47.39 17.11 8.69
N GLY A 804 47.24 18.38 8.36
CA GLY A 804 48.34 19.16 7.82
C GLY A 804 47.96 20.60 7.52
N ALA A 805 48.97 21.39 7.17
CA ALA A 805 48.86 22.85 7.10
C ALA A 805 47.76 23.33 6.13
N TRP A 806 47.46 22.57 5.07
CA TRP A 806 46.40 22.92 4.10
C TRP A 806 45.00 22.94 4.71
N LEU A 807 44.77 22.24 5.81
CA LEU A 807 43.50 22.28 6.53
C LEU A 807 43.36 23.57 7.36
N PHE A 808 44.43 24.33 7.56
CA PHE A 808 44.50 25.53 8.40
C PHE A 808 44.94 26.75 7.57
N PRO A 809 44.09 27.26 6.65
CA PRO A 809 44.43 28.40 5.79
C PRO A 809 44.71 29.69 6.59
N GLU A 810 44.16 29.79 7.80
CA GLU A 810 44.35 30.89 8.76
C GLU A 810 45.70 30.85 9.49
N GLY A 811 46.50 29.81 9.25
CA GLY A 811 47.72 29.52 9.99
C GLY A 811 47.54 28.32 10.95
N PRO A 812 48.60 27.51 11.14
CA PRO A 812 48.49 26.31 11.96
C PRO A 812 48.37 26.61 13.46
N PRO A 813 47.77 25.70 14.24
CA PRO A 813 47.61 25.90 15.68
C PRO A 813 48.97 25.91 16.40
N ALA A 814 49.12 26.84 17.36
CA ALA A 814 50.34 27.00 18.17
C ALA A 814 50.64 25.81 19.11
N HIS A 815 49.65 24.95 19.31
CA HIS A 815 49.74 23.69 20.03
C HIS A 815 49.37 22.56 19.07
N GLY A 816 50.11 21.46 19.11
CA GLY A 816 49.91 20.32 18.21
C GLY A 816 48.46 19.84 18.10
N VAL A 817 48.15 19.17 16.99
CA VAL A 817 46.80 18.69 16.67
C VAL A 817 46.63 17.25 17.17
N SER A 818 45.55 16.97 17.88
CA SER A 818 45.17 15.59 18.23
C SER A 818 43.73 15.30 17.82
N ILE A 819 43.47 14.12 17.24
CA ILE A 819 42.16 13.70 16.72
C ILE A 819 41.93 12.23 17.05
N ASP A 820 40.82 11.94 17.72
CA ASP A 820 40.36 10.59 17.99
C ASP A 820 39.26 10.21 17.00
N LEU A 821 39.43 9.10 16.29
CA LEU A 821 38.41 8.50 15.41
C LEU A 821 37.92 7.19 16.02
N ALA A 822 36.64 7.13 16.38
CA ALA A 822 36.00 5.96 17.00
C ALA A 822 35.19 5.09 16.03
N ALA A 823 34.61 5.69 14.99
CA ALA A 823 33.85 4.93 13.99
C ALA A 823 33.87 5.60 12.62
N LEU A 824 33.86 4.77 11.58
CA LEU A 824 33.64 5.15 10.19
C LEU A 824 32.78 4.07 9.51
N GLU A 825 31.57 4.42 9.11
CA GLU A 825 30.56 3.47 8.63
C GLU A 825 29.75 4.07 7.48
N TRP A 826 29.36 3.27 6.50
CA TRP A 826 28.27 3.66 5.61
C TRP A 826 26.93 3.45 6.32
N VAL A 827 26.06 4.45 6.27
CA VAL A 827 24.68 4.36 6.72
C VAL A 827 23.75 4.68 5.57
N ALA A 828 22.67 3.91 5.40
CA ALA A 828 21.64 4.26 4.44
C ALA A 828 21.03 5.62 4.85
N LEU A 829 20.98 6.58 3.92
CA LEU A 829 20.38 7.88 4.22
C LEU A 829 18.85 7.74 4.24
N THR A 830 18.25 8.02 5.40
CA THR A 830 16.81 8.17 5.54
C THR A 830 16.43 9.65 5.45
N PRO A 831 15.33 10.04 4.79
CA PRO A 831 14.88 11.43 4.78
C PRO A 831 14.72 11.94 6.21
N ALA A 832 15.35 13.08 6.54
CA ALA A 832 15.19 13.72 7.85
C ALA A 832 13.80 14.36 8.01
N LEU A 833 13.15 14.69 6.89
CA LEU A 833 11.76 15.11 6.81
C LEU A 833 10.94 14.00 6.15
N ARG A 834 9.95 13.46 6.87
CA ARG A 834 8.76 12.92 6.19
C ARG A 834 7.89 14.13 5.90
N LEU A 835 7.56 14.32 4.64
CA LEU A 835 6.71 15.42 4.19
C LEU A 835 5.28 15.10 4.60
N ASP A 836 4.88 15.60 5.76
CA ASP A 836 3.50 15.53 6.21
C ASP A 836 2.71 16.67 5.56
N ALA A 837 1.51 16.38 5.06
CA ALA A 837 0.60 17.41 4.56
C ALA A 837 0.21 18.31 5.74
N VAL A 838 0.63 19.57 5.73
CA VAL A 838 0.32 20.49 6.82
C VAL A 838 -0.88 21.33 6.40
N ALA A 839 -2.03 20.92 6.93
CA ALA A 839 -3.34 21.60 6.92
C ALA A 839 -4.22 21.45 5.66
N ASP A 840 -5.53 21.56 5.93
CA ASP A 840 -6.71 21.33 5.06
C ASP A 840 -6.79 22.19 3.77
N GLY A 841 -5.72 22.91 3.41
CA GLY A 841 -5.60 23.76 2.23
C GLY A 841 -4.69 23.23 1.11
N GLY A 842 -4.08 22.05 1.28
CA GLY A 842 -3.19 21.44 0.28
C GLY A 842 -1.74 21.95 0.30
N ALA A 843 -1.31 22.63 1.37
CA ALA A 843 0.06 23.06 1.58
C ALA A 843 0.97 21.89 2.01
N TRP A 844 2.20 21.86 1.49
CA TRP A 844 3.20 20.82 1.68
C TRP A 844 4.38 21.36 2.44
N SER A 845 4.51 21.00 3.72
CA SER A 845 5.60 21.54 4.55
C SER A 845 6.93 20.90 4.21
N LEU A 846 7.92 21.76 3.98
CA LEU A 846 9.34 21.47 3.86
C LEU A 846 10.10 21.83 5.16
N PHE A 847 9.38 22.18 6.23
CA PHE A 847 9.93 22.65 7.48
C PHE A 847 9.32 21.91 8.68
N ASP A 848 10.20 21.38 9.53
CA ASP A 848 9.86 20.85 10.86
C ASP A 848 10.98 21.29 11.82
N ALA A 849 10.64 22.08 12.84
CA ALA A 849 11.64 22.68 13.72
C ALA A 849 12.51 21.63 14.41
N ALA A 850 11.91 20.51 14.83
CA ALA A 850 12.63 19.44 15.50
C ALA A 850 13.58 18.69 14.56
N ALA A 851 13.18 18.44 13.30
CA ALA A 851 14.01 17.83 12.27
C ALA A 851 15.17 18.75 11.88
N TRP A 852 14.90 20.03 11.65
CA TRP A 852 15.90 21.03 11.29
C TRP A 852 16.97 21.23 12.37
N LEU A 853 16.60 21.06 13.65
CA LEU A 853 17.54 21.05 14.78
C LEU A 853 18.36 19.76 14.90
N ARG A 854 17.93 18.66 14.28
CA ARG A 854 18.62 17.35 14.29
C ARG A 854 19.58 17.17 13.10
N VAL A 855 19.42 17.93 12.01
CA VAL A 855 20.27 17.81 10.81
C VAL A 855 21.74 18.12 11.14
N PRO A 856 22.73 17.29 10.78
CA PRO A 856 24.15 17.59 11.02
C PRO A 856 24.59 18.91 10.37
N LEU A 857 25.40 19.70 11.07
CA LEU A 857 25.91 20.98 10.56
C LEU A 857 27.11 20.74 9.65
N TRP A 858 27.02 21.24 8.43
CA TRP A 858 28.08 21.15 7.42
C TRP A 858 29.27 22.06 7.71
N GLN A 859 29.03 23.22 8.34
CA GLN A 859 30.06 24.21 8.70
C GLN A 859 29.77 24.74 10.11
N ALA A 860 30.64 24.41 11.08
CA ALA A 860 30.63 25.05 12.40
C ALA A 860 31.40 26.38 12.31
N PRO A 861 30.87 27.50 12.83
CA PRO A 861 30.05 27.56 14.05
C PRO A 861 28.61 28.11 13.83
N LEU A 862 27.78 27.46 13.01
CA LEU A 862 26.34 27.80 12.94
C LEU A 862 25.66 27.55 14.30
N ARG A 863 25.17 28.62 14.93
CA ARG A 863 24.35 28.53 16.15
C ARG A 863 22.90 28.33 15.75
N ARG A 864 22.21 27.38 16.41
CA ARG A 864 20.79 27.14 16.21
C ARG A 864 20.09 26.69 17.47
N TRP A 865 18.82 27.08 17.63
CA TRP A 865 17.95 26.64 18.72
C TRP A 865 16.48 26.76 18.30
N ALA A 866 15.62 26.06 19.03
CA ALA A 866 14.17 26.12 18.85
C ALA A 866 13.62 27.44 19.41
N LEU A 867 12.58 27.96 18.77
CA LEU A 867 11.78 29.09 19.23
C LEU A 867 10.35 28.94 18.73
N ASN A 868 9.48 29.89 19.05
CA ASN A 868 8.19 30.05 18.38
C ASN A 868 8.13 31.40 17.67
N ASP A 869 7.44 31.47 16.55
CA ASP A 869 7.11 32.76 15.93
C ASP A 869 6.05 33.53 16.73
N ASP A 870 5.71 34.72 16.26
CA ASP A 870 4.68 35.61 16.85
C ASP A 870 3.25 35.05 16.80
N GLU A 871 3.02 33.96 16.08
CA GLU A 871 1.75 33.22 16.06
C GLU A 871 1.82 31.92 16.87
N GLY A 872 2.91 31.70 17.62
CA GLY A 872 3.12 30.52 18.46
C GLY A 872 3.55 29.27 17.69
N ARG A 873 3.92 29.38 16.41
CA ARG A 873 4.35 28.24 15.59
C ARG A 873 5.81 27.88 15.89
N PRO A 874 6.16 26.59 15.98
CA PRO A 874 7.55 26.18 16.16
C PRO A 874 8.46 26.71 15.03
N GLY A 875 9.61 27.25 15.41
CA GLY A 875 10.61 27.81 14.50
C GLY A 875 12.04 27.50 14.94
N VAL A 876 12.98 27.85 14.07
CA VAL A 876 14.42 27.64 14.28
C VAL A 876 15.16 28.94 14.05
N HIS A 877 16.01 29.32 15.01
CA HIS A 877 17.02 30.35 14.83
C HIS A 877 18.25 29.77 14.14
N LEU A 878 18.84 30.51 13.20
CA LEU A 878 20.11 30.22 12.56
C LEU A 878 20.99 31.46 12.64
N GLY A 879 22.17 31.34 13.25
CA GLY A 879 23.04 32.48 13.53
C GLY A 879 24.53 32.21 13.36
N ALA A 880 25.25 33.25 12.95
CA ALA A 880 26.69 33.33 12.82
C ALA A 880 27.21 34.54 13.60
N GLU A 881 28.40 34.43 14.17
CA GLU A 881 29.00 35.57 14.88
C GLU A 881 29.58 36.62 13.92
N ARG A 882 30.08 36.19 12.75
CA ARG A 882 30.61 37.03 11.67
C ARG A 882 30.87 36.17 10.41
N PHE A 883 31.05 36.82 9.27
CA PHE A 883 31.37 36.24 7.96
C PHE A 883 32.65 36.81 7.30
N ASP A 884 33.37 37.68 8.00
CA ASP A 884 34.65 38.25 7.52
C ASP A 884 35.89 37.41 7.91
N GLY A 885 35.71 36.37 8.73
CA GLY A 885 36.73 35.39 9.07
C GLY A 885 36.69 34.15 8.18
N GLU A 886 37.14 33.02 8.75
CA GLU A 886 37.34 31.75 8.04
C GLU A 886 36.11 31.21 7.29
N HIS A 887 34.91 31.43 7.82
CA HIS A 887 33.67 30.97 7.21
C HIS A 887 32.97 32.16 6.57
N GLY A 888 33.20 32.36 5.27
CA GLY A 888 32.54 33.41 4.48
C GLY A 888 31.02 33.21 4.33
N SER A 889 30.50 32.05 4.74
CA SER A 889 29.09 31.69 4.69
C SER A 889 28.78 30.47 5.54
N LEU A 890 27.51 30.23 5.82
CA LEU A 890 27.02 29.02 6.47
C LEU A 890 25.79 28.50 5.75
N SER A 891 25.71 27.17 5.62
CA SER A 891 24.64 26.48 4.91
C SER A 891 24.06 25.35 5.77
N LEU A 892 22.74 25.18 5.74
CA LEU A 892 22.02 24.06 6.33
C LEU A 892 21.23 23.34 5.24
N ARG A 893 21.61 22.10 4.94
CA ARG A 893 20.98 21.24 3.94
C ARG A 893 20.10 20.19 4.62
N VAL A 894 18.82 20.21 4.32
CA VAL A 894 17.82 19.31 4.90
C VAL A 894 17.29 18.38 3.81
N PRO A 895 17.56 17.06 3.88
CA PRO A 895 17.03 16.10 2.93
C PRO A 895 15.50 16.02 2.96
N CYS A 896 14.88 15.89 1.78
CA CYS A 896 13.43 15.77 1.58
C CYS A 896 13.11 14.85 0.38
N ASP A 897 11.82 14.59 0.09
CA ASP A 897 11.38 13.76 -1.05
C ASP A 897 10.17 14.35 -1.78
N GLY A 898 10.40 15.17 -2.81
CA GLY A 898 9.32 15.86 -3.52
C GLY A 898 8.45 14.99 -4.45
N ARG A 899 8.79 13.71 -4.68
CA ARG A 899 7.99 12.81 -5.54
C ARG A 899 6.56 12.66 -5.09
N THR A 900 6.36 12.58 -3.79
CA THR A 900 5.01 12.43 -3.24
C THR A 900 4.19 13.71 -3.51
N CYS A 901 4.83 14.88 -3.50
CA CYS A 901 4.22 16.17 -3.87
C CYS A 901 3.78 16.17 -5.34
N ALA A 902 4.74 15.89 -6.23
CA ALA A 902 4.52 15.90 -7.67
C ALA A 902 3.45 14.88 -8.08
N ARG A 903 3.43 13.70 -7.42
CA ARG A 903 2.41 12.67 -7.60
C ARG A 903 1.03 13.10 -7.10
N LEU A 904 0.95 13.74 -5.92
CA LEU A 904 -0.31 14.21 -5.35
C LEU A 904 -0.90 15.36 -6.16
N TRP A 905 -0.09 16.32 -6.58
CA TRP A 905 -0.54 17.46 -7.37
C TRP A 905 -0.63 17.17 -8.88
N ARG A 906 -0.13 16.01 -9.33
CA ARG A 906 -0.06 15.60 -10.74
C ARG A 906 0.63 16.65 -11.64
N THR A 907 1.59 17.37 -11.08
CA THR A 907 2.38 18.40 -11.77
C THR A 907 3.78 18.48 -11.15
N GLU A 908 4.76 18.91 -11.94
CA GLU A 908 6.10 19.25 -11.46
C GLU A 908 6.14 20.56 -10.65
N GLY A 909 4.98 21.19 -10.41
CA GLY A 909 4.86 22.37 -9.55
C GLY A 909 5.20 23.68 -10.25
N ALA A 910 5.19 23.74 -11.59
CA ALA A 910 5.54 24.93 -12.37
C ALA A 910 4.84 26.21 -11.89
N ASP A 911 3.57 26.09 -11.47
CA ASP A 911 2.78 27.20 -10.96
C ASP A 911 2.78 27.34 -9.44
N ALA A 912 3.26 26.34 -8.70
CA ALA A 912 3.17 26.30 -7.25
C ALA A 912 3.89 27.49 -6.58
N VAL A 913 3.49 27.77 -5.35
CA VAL A 913 3.99 28.88 -4.53
C VAL A 913 4.77 28.33 -3.35
N LEU A 914 6.05 28.68 -3.27
CA LEU A 914 6.88 28.50 -2.09
C LEU A 914 6.52 29.56 -1.05
N VAL A 915 6.02 29.10 0.09
CA VAL A 915 5.66 29.93 1.24
C VAL A 915 6.78 29.86 2.27
N VAL A 916 7.36 31.01 2.60
CA VAL A 916 8.46 31.12 3.55
C VAL A 916 8.08 32.12 4.62
N ARG A 917 8.00 31.69 5.88
CA ARG A 917 7.81 32.58 7.02
C ARG A 917 9.12 32.72 7.78
N ALA A 918 9.67 33.93 7.80
CA ALA A 918 10.96 34.21 8.40
C ALA A 918 11.07 35.65 8.94
N ARG A 919 12.06 35.90 9.80
CA ARG A 919 12.50 37.25 10.20
C ARG A 919 14.01 37.33 10.41
N ALA A 920 14.54 38.54 10.39
CA ALA A 920 15.88 38.84 10.86
C ALA A 920 15.93 38.79 12.38
N ALA A 921 16.93 38.10 12.92
CA ALA A 921 17.25 38.10 14.34
C ALA A 921 18.42 39.04 14.68
N GLN A 922 19.08 39.60 13.67
CA GLN A 922 20.10 40.64 13.82
C GLN A 922 19.80 41.83 12.88
N PRO A 923 20.04 43.09 13.30
CA PRO A 923 19.67 44.28 12.53
C PRO A 923 20.31 44.36 11.13
N ARG A 924 21.49 43.75 10.95
CA ARG A 924 22.21 43.73 9.66
C ARG A 924 21.93 42.51 8.81
N THR A 925 21.13 41.56 9.29
CA THR A 925 20.69 40.39 8.52
C THR A 925 19.51 40.79 7.65
N THR A 926 19.80 41.20 6.41
CA THR A 926 18.81 41.72 5.47
C THR A 926 18.17 40.68 4.55
N ALA A 927 18.73 39.47 4.43
CA ALA A 927 18.19 38.39 3.59
C ALA A 927 18.89 37.06 3.90
N PHE A 928 18.26 35.91 3.63
CA PHE A 928 18.98 34.63 3.51
C PHE A 928 18.74 34.02 2.13
N GLU A 929 19.65 33.17 1.66
CA GLU A 929 19.52 32.42 0.42
C GLU A 929 18.80 31.08 0.67
N LEU A 930 17.74 30.81 -0.08
CA LEU A 930 16.97 29.56 -0.04
C LEU A 930 17.11 28.85 -1.39
N ALA A 931 17.49 27.57 -1.38
CA ALA A 931 17.60 26.74 -2.57
C ALA A 931 16.89 25.39 -2.39
N LEU A 932 16.21 24.95 -3.44
CA LEU A 932 15.61 23.63 -3.58
C LEU A 932 16.47 22.85 -4.59
N ILE A 933 17.01 21.71 -4.16
CA ILE A 933 18.03 20.95 -4.89
C ILE A 933 17.46 19.61 -5.31
N GLU A 934 17.59 19.31 -6.60
CA GLU A 934 17.18 18.05 -7.22
C GLU A 934 18.17 16.91 -6.90
N ASP A 935 17.75 15.66 -7.06
CA ASP A 935 18.54 14.45 -6.82
C ASP A 935 19.79 14.32 -7.72
N ASP A 936 19.86 15.08 -8.82
CA ASP A 936 21.02 15.22 -9.70
C ASP A 936 21.91 16.43 -9.37
N GLY A 937 21.61 17.13 -8.26
CA GLY A 937 22.37 18.27 -7.76
C GLY A 937 22.02 19.61 -8.41
N VAL A 938 21.04 19.68 -9.32
CA VAL A 938 20.55 20.95 -9.87
C VAL A 938 19.84 21.76 -8.78
N ALA A 939 20.32 22.99 -8.52
CA ALA A 939 19.78 23.86 -7.48
C ALA A 939 19.00 25.04 -8.06
N TRP A 940 17.77 25.24 -7.55
CA TRP A 940 16.90 26.37 -7.87
C TRP A 940 16.63 27.18 -6.61
N GLY A 941 16.93 28.47 -6.61
CA GLY A 941 16.83 29.26 -5.39
C GLY A 941 16.66 30.77 -5.60
N MET A 942 16.62 31.50 -4.49
CA MET A 942 16.69 32.96 -4.46
C MET A 942 17.08 33.49 -3.07
N ASN A 943 17.35 34.79 -3.00
CA ASN A 943 17.49 35.49 -1.72
C ASN A 943 16.10 35.90 -1.20
N VAL A 944 15.74 35.42 -0.02
CA VAL A 944 14.53 35.80 0.72
C VAL A 944 14.88 37.02 1.59
N PRO A 945 14.32 38.21 1.31
CA PRO A 945 14.59 39.41 2.10
C PRO A 945 14.00 39.28 3.50
N LEU A 946 14.62 39.93 4.49
CA LEU A 946 14.23 39.85 5.89
C LEU A 946 14.08 41.25 6.50
N THR A 947 13.18 41.35 7.48
CA THR A 947 13.08 42.48 8.42
C THR A 947 13.03 41.96 9.85
N ALA A 948 13.12 42.84 10.86
CA ALA A 948 13.00 42.43 12.26
C ALA A 948 11.61 41.86 12.64
N ALA A 949 10.58 42.14 11.84
CA ALA A 949 9.24 41.58 12.01
C ALA A 949 9.12 40.24 11.26
N TRP A 950 8.29 39.32 11.77
CA TRP A 950 7.91 38.11 11.05
C TRP A 950 7.17 38.44 9.77
N GLN A 951 7.63 37.86 8.66
CA GLN A 951 7.06 38.06 7.34
C GLN A 951 6.80 36.72 6.69
N THR A 952 5.68 36.61 5.98
CA THR A 952 5.37 35.46 5.12
C THR A 952 5.53 35.87 3.66
N HIS A 953 6.57 35.35 3.02
CA HIS A 953 6.84 35.50 1.60
C HIS A 953 6.12 34.40 0.83
N ARG A 954 5.43 34.77 -0.24
CA ARG A 954 4.78 33.85 -1.18
C ARG A 954 5.47 33.99 -2.53
N ILE A 955 6.25 32.99 -2.91
CA ILE A 955 7.20 33.03 -4.02
C ILE A 955 6.77 32.00 -5.06
N PRO A 956 6.38 32.38 -6.29
CA PRO A 956 6.13 31.40 -7.35
C PRO A 956 7.39 30.55 -7.61
N LEU A 957 7.28 29.23 -7.70
CA LEU A 957 8.42 28.34 -7.93
C LEU A 957 9.18 28.68 -9.23
N ARG A 958 8.45 29.11 -10.27
CA ARG A 958 9.04 29.62 -11.52
C ARG A 958 9.90 30.88 -11.36
N ALA A 959 9.80 31.60 -10.24
CA ALA A 959 10.63 32.76 -9.94
C ALA A 959 11.98 32.37 -9.31
N LEU A 960 12.17 31.10 -8.93
CA LEU A 960 13.46 30.59 -8.49
C LEU A 960 14.44 30.61 -9.65
N LYS A 961 15.67 31.03 -9.37
CA LYS A 961 16.74 31.10 -10.35
C LYS A 961 17.57 29.84 -10.29
N LEU A 962 18.00 29.35 -11.44
CA LEU A 962 19.02 28.32 -11.52
C LEU A 962 20.34 28.85 -10.93
N PHE A 963 20.89 28.16 -9.95
CA PHE A 963 22.08 28.60 -9.21
C PHE A 963 23.40 28.25 -9.92
N THR A 964 23.57 28.72 -11.16
CA THR A 964 24.82 28.52 -11.91
C THR A 964 26.04 29.19 -11.26
N GLN A 965 25.84 30.10 -10.30
CA GLN A 965 26.92 30.65 -9.48
C GLN A 965 27.50 29.65 -8.47
N TRP A 966 26.78 28.57 -8.14
CA TRP A 966 27.31 27.47 -7.33
C TRP A 966 28.07 26.47 -8.20
N ASP A 967 27.50 26.10 -9.35
CA ASP A 967 28.13 25.23 -10.35
C ASP A 967 27.53 25.53 -11.73
N SER A 968 28.37 26.01 -12.66
CA SER A 968 27.93 26.35 -14.02
C SER A 968 27.51 25.14 -14.85
N ALA A 969 27.98 23.93 -14.49
CA ALA A 969 27.59 22.69 -15.16
C ALA A 969 26.12 22.28 -14.89
N MET A 970 25.48 22.86 -13.85
CA MET A 970 24.05 22.62 -13.58
C MET A 970 23.17 22.99 -14.78
N ALA A 971 23.56 23.97 -15.60
CA ALA A 971 22.82 24.39 -16.78
C ALA A 971 22.61 23.26 -17.81
N ILE A 972 23.51 22.27 -17.85
CA ILE A 972 23.42 21.12 -18.76
C ILE A 972 22.37 20.11 -18.26
N ARG A 973 22.21 19.98 -16.94
CA ARG A 973 21.30 19.01 -16.30
C ARG A 973 19.92 19.59 -16.00
N ALA A 974 19.80 20.92 -15.93
CA ALA A 974 18.60 21.62 -15.51
C ALA A 974 17.42 21.42 -16.47
N GLY A 975 16.23 21.22 -15.89
CA GLY A 975 14.96 21.35 -16.60
C GLY A 975 14.56 22.82 -16.84
N PRO A 976 13.39 23.09 -17.45
CA PRO A 976 12.91 24.45 -17.67
C PRO A 976 12.59 25.21 -16.37
N HIS A 977 12.34 24.50 -15.27
CA HIS A 977 12.17 24.99 -13.90
C HIS A 977 12.47 23.85 -12.92
N LEU A 978 12.41 24.13 -11.61
CA LEU A 978 12.50 23.10 -10.56
C LEU A 978 11.49 21.97 -10.81
N ARG A 979 11.97 20.73 -10.86
CA ARG A 979 11.12 19.53 -10.97
C ARG A 979 10.83 18.99 -9.58
N LEU A 980 9.62 19.21 -9.05
CA LEU A 980 9.26 18.72 -7.72
C LEU A 980 9.41 17.20 -7.59
N SER A 981 9.23 16.42 -8.66
CA SER A 981 9.46 14.97 -8.61
C SER A 981 10.92 14.58 -8.39
N ARG A 982 11.85 15.51 -8.61
CA ARG A 982 13.29 15.31 -8.37
C ARG A 982 13.79 16.00 -7.13
N LEU A 983 12.97 16.79 -6.45
CA LEU A 983 13.37 17.54 -5.26
C LEU A 983 13.86 16.58 -4.16
N ALA A 984 15.11 16.77 -3.74
CA ALA A 984 15.79 15.90 -2.77
C ALA A 984 16.32 16.65 -1.55
N THR A 985 16.55 17.96 -1.65
CA THR A 985 17.10 18.75 -0.52
C THR A 985 16.57 20.18 -0.50
N VAL A 986 16.32 20.69 0.70
CA VAL A 986 16.06 22.11 0.99
C VAL A 986 17.31 22.68 1.64
N ASN A 987 17.84 23.78 1.10
CA ASN A 987 19.03 24.42 1.61
C ASN A 987 18.76 25.87 2.00
N VAL A 988 19.15 26.25 3.21
CA VAL A 988 19.22 27.66 3.61
C VAL A 988 20.66 28.05 3.84
N CYS A 989 21.07 29.19 3.29
CA CYS A 989 22.43 29.66 3.33
C CYS A 989 22.49 31.18 3.52
N PHE A 990 23.52 31.67 4.18
CA PHE A 990 23.73 33.10 4.38
C PHE A 990 25.21 33.36 4.62
N GLY A 991 25.71 34.50 4.16
CA GLY A 991 27.14 34.75 4.15
C GLY A 991 27.51 36.16 3.71
N LYS A 992 28.82 36.39 3.62
CA LYS A 992 29.45 37.68 3.32
C LYS A 992 28.88 38.36 2.07
N TRP A 993 28.49 37.61 1.04
CA TRP A 993 27.94 38.20 -0.19
C TRP A 993 26.56 38.85 0.02
N LEU A 994 25.78 38.39 1.01
CA LEU A 994 24.51 39.03 1.37
C LEU A 994 24.75 40.28 2.22
N TYR A 995 25.87 40.35 2.95
CA TYR A 995 26.17 41.40 3.92
C TYR A 995 27.59 41.99 3.75
N PRO A 996 28.00 42.42 2.54
CA PRO A 996 29.41 42.71 2.26
C PRO A 996 30.01 43.83 3.12
N GLN A 997 29.17 44.80 3.54
CA GLN A 997 29.57 45.94 4.37
C GLN A 997 29.45 45.69 5.89
N ALA A 998 28.77 44.61 6.28
CA ALA A 998 28.49 44.26 7.67
C ALA A 998 29.02 42.85 8.01
N ALA A 999 29.96 42.33 7.21
CA ALA A 999 30.44 40.95 7.35
C ALA A 999 31.12 40.68 8.71
N ALA A 1000 31.64 41.71 9.37
CA ALA A 1000 32.25 41.61 10.71
C ALA A 1000 31.23 41.60 11.87
N GLU A 1001 29.95 41.86 11.58
CA GLU A 1001 28.88 41.93 12.58
C GLU A 1001 28.18 40.55 12.73
N PRO A 1002 27.52 40.28 13.88
CA PRO A 1002 26.68 39.09 14.04
C PRO A 1002 25.51 39.09 13.06
N HIS A 1003 25.23 37.91 12.50
CA HIS A 1003 24.11 37.70 11.60
C HIS A 1003 23.26 36.55 12.08
N GLY A 1004 21.94 36.67 11.93
CA GLY A 1004 21.03 35.58 12.23
C GLY A 1004 19.63 35.85 11.75
N PHE A 1005 18.91 34.77 11.47
CA PHE A 1005 17.53 34.79 11.03
C PHE A 1005 16.77 33.62 11.62
N GLU A 1006 15.45 33.75 11.62
CA GLU A 1006 14.54 32.77 12.19
C GLU A 1006 13.54 32.34 11.13
N ILE A 1007 13.23 31.05 11.08
CA ILE A 1007 12.25 30.47 10.14
C ILE A 1007 11.23 29.68 10.95
N SER A 1008 9.94 29.81 10.61
CA SER A 1008 8.86 28.97 11.17
C SER A 1008 8.05 28.24 10.10
N VAL A 1009 8.16 28.62 8.82
CA VAL A 1009 7.51 27.92 7.71
C VAL A 1009 8.41 27.94 6.49
N ILE A 1010 8.60 26.76 5.88
CA ILE A 1010 8.93 26.61 4.46
C ILE A 1010 7.94 25.57 3.95
N ALA A 1011 7.10 25.94 3.00
CA ALA A 1011 6.10 25.04 2.45
C ALA A 1011 5.93 25.32 0.96
N VAL A 1012 5.38 24.37 0.22
CA VAL A 1012 4.94 24.58 -1.16
C VAL A 1012 3.42 24.47 -1.18
N GLU A 1013 2.75 25.35 -1.91
CA GLU A 1013 1.30 25.34 -2.07
C GLU A 1013 0.93 25.34 -3.56
N PRO A 1014 -0.17 24.69 -3.97
CA PRO A 1014 -0.69 24.82 -5.33
C PRO A 1014 -1.16 26.26 -5.60
N PHE A 1015 -1.03 26.72 -6.84
CA PHE A 1015 -1.46 28.06 -7.24
C PHE A 1015 -2.99 28.17 -7.30
N ASN A 1016 -3.62 28.71 -6.26
CA ASN A 1016 -5.04 29.04 -6.28
C ASN A 1016 -5.24 30.52 -6.65
N LEU A 1017 -5.82 30.79 -7.83
CA LEU A 1017 -6.18 32.13 -8.35
C LEU A 1017 -7.27 32.87 -7.54
N ARG A 1018 -7.73 32.34 -6.40
CA ARG A 1018 -8.87 32.90 -5.65
C ARG A 1018 -8.52 33.87 -4.52
N ALA A 1019 -7.25 34.11 -4.21
CA ALA A 1019 -6.84 35.12 -3.23
C ALA A 1019 -6.27 36.35 -3.96
N GLY A 1020 -6.95 37.50 -3.83
CA GLY A 1020 -6.56 38.76 -4.43
C GLY A 1020 -5.10 39.13 -4.13
N THR A 1021 -4.39 39.54 -5.17
CA THR A 1021 -2.98 39.95 -5.13
C THR A 1021 -2.85 41.33 -4.47
N PRO A 1022 -2.05 41.52 -3.40
CA PRO A 1022 -1.42 42.81 -3.15
C PRO A 1022 -0.20 42.91 -4.07
N ALA A 1023 -0.08 44.05 -4.75
CA ALA A 1023 1.00 44.33 -5.69
C ALA A 1023 2.40 44.09 -5.09
N LEU A 1024 3.31 43.59 -5.94
CA LEU A 1024 4.75 43.49 -5.67
C LEU A 1024 5.31 44.83 -5.16
N PRO A 1025 6.11 44.88 -4.07
CA PRO A 1025 6.83 46.08 -3.69
C PRO A 1025 7.89 46.39 -4.76
N THR A 1026 7.80 47.58 -5.33
CA THR A 1026 8.71 48.05 -6.36
C THR A 1026 9.93 48.70 -5.72
N VAL A 1027 10.98 47.95 -5.35
CA VAL A 1027 12.33 48.54 -5.14
C VAL A 1027 13.43 47.47 -5.36
N LEU A 1028 14.19 47.60 -6.45
CA LEU A 1028 15.66 47.61 -6.48
C LEU A 1028 16.13 47.74 -7.95
N ARG A 1029 16.19 49.00 -8.40
CA ARG A 1029 17.00 49.42 -9.54
C ARG A 1029 18.42 49.74 -9.06
N LYS A 1030 19.39 49.41 -9.93
CA LYS A 1030 20.83 49.78 -10.02
C LYS A 1030 21.69 48.52 -9.92
N ASN A 1031 22.73 48.30 -10.72
CA ASN A 1031 23.43 49.13 -11.70
C ASN A 1031 24.33 48.15 -12.47
N THR A 1032 24.26 48.07 -13.79
CA THR A 1032 25.42 47.65 -14.59
C THR A 1032 25.39 48.38 -15.93
N ARG A 1033 26.24 49.39 -16.04
CA ARG A 1033 26.82 49.83 -17.31
C ARG A 1033 27.52 48.62 -17.94
N SER A 1034 27.20 48.30 -19.18
CA SER A 1034 28.16 47.72 -20.12
C SER A 1034 27.85 48.29 -21.49
N THR A 1035 28.83 49.03 -21.99
CA THR A 1035 28.90 49.62 -23.31
C THR A 1035 28.98 48.54 -24.37
N ARG A 1036 28.03 48.53 -25.31
CA ARG A 1036 28.31 48.23 -26.73
C ARG A 1036 27.13 48.65 -27.60
N THR A 1037 27.36 49.71 -28.34
CA THR A 1037 26.55 50.18 -29.47
C THR A 1037 26.55 49.16 -30.61
N PRO A 1038 25.42 49.01 -31.30
CA PRO A 1038 25.44 48.81 -32.75
C PRO A 1038 24.76 49.99 -33.45
N ARG A 1039 25.38 50.48 -34.53
CA ARG A 1039 24.79 51.42 -35.48
C ARG A 1039 23.71 50.73 -36.33
N PRO A 1040 22.72 51.48 -36.87
CA PRO A 1040 21.59 50.96 -37.63
C PRO A 1040 21.93 50.70 -39.11
N PRO A 1041 21.07 50.01 -39.87
CA PRO A 1041 21.38 49.55 -41.23
C PRO A 1041 21.23 50.69 -42.24
N ALA A 1042 22.09 50.66 -43.26
CA ALA A 1042 21.85 51.27 -44.55
C ALA A 1042 22.15 50.19 -45.61
N ASP A 1043 21.15 50.01 -46.47
CA ASP A 1043 21.05 49.16 -47.67
C ASP A 1043 21.00 47.63 -47.50
#